data_AF-A0A2N9NMY3-F1
#
_entry.id   AF-A0A2N9NMY3-F1
#
_cell.length_a   1.000
_cell.length_b   1.000
_cell.length_c   1.000
_cell.angle_alpha   90.00
_cell.angle_beta   90.00
_cell.angle_gamma   90.00
#
_symmetry.space_group_name_H-M   'P 1'
#
loop_
_entity.id
_entity.type
_entity.pdbx_description
1 polymer ?
#
loop_
_entity_poly.entity_id
_entity_poly.type
_entity_poly.pdbx_seq_one_letter_code
_entity_poly.pdbx_strand_id
1 'polypeptide(L)'
;MSLSPRTGKCLYGAFFTVAVPCGLWFWNSRLSCPFPAIHSVWLGALLLAAGGLLILLAMKRLWLDGGGLPMNAFPPPRVVTGGVYALVPHPIYCGFVACCAGVAVWSNNASGLWMVTPVVALACLSLVLGYERPDLRRRFGSQLPTPWLGLPTGDGFLPLPRRLGSALAALIPWGLSYWAIKTIGVPADAFETRLSWEWGIPVLPATMLVYASIYLLVPLTFLLCADRAQMRRLVVSVWLATGLNTLLYLAVPATAAFRAVQSQDWMNRWLVWEQQLAGPAAGSCPAFHVIWAVLCAAFLARGPLCRVAWLCWVWCVGLCISCLTTGMHSLADVLCGLLVGALFVNPDDLWRHLFKATEQFSNTWKAWCFGPLRVMNHGLWAGLAGFTVLLITGLSADARNLGWIAGVAGCALIGAGLWAQWVEGSSGLLRPFGYYGAVLGGLLALASVACVHGPVADLTVAFAVAAPWTQAIGRLRCLVQGCCHGRPVRWGIRIINPHSRVVRLAGFSGKPIHPTQLYSILANLVIGTLLLRLRVAGAGAFLIAGLYLVLAGLARFVEEAYRGEPQTRCWAGLALYQWMAAGSFVLGMAVMALPGPTLPPMHPPGLWLLISSLLWALICAGALSVDLPGSSRRFSRLSG
;
A
#
# COMPACT_ATOMS: atom_id res chain seq x y z
N MET A 1 -25.52 28.80 -7.65
CA MET A 1 -26.01 29.18 -6.30
C MET A 1 -25.03 28.66 -5.26
N SER A 2 -24.34 29.53 -4.52
CA SER A 2 -23.53 29.10 -3.37
C SER A 2 -24.47 28.72 -2.22
N LEU A 3 -24.38 27.49 -1.72
CA LEU A 3 -25.12 27.05 -0.54
C LEU A 3 -24.79 27.94 0.66
N SER A 4 -25.78 28.20 1.53
CA SER A 4 -25.50 28.90 2.79
C SER A 4 -24.48 28.09 3.62
N PRO A 5 -23.59 28.74 4.40
CA PRO A 5 -22.61 28.03 5.22
C PRO A 5 -23.24 27.02 6.20
N ARG A 6 -24.46 27.30 6.69
CA ARG A 6 -25.22 26.38 7.55
C ARG A 6 -25.68 25.16 6.76
N THR A 7 -26.30 25.37 5.60
CA THR A 7 -26.75 24.28 4.71
C THR A 7 -25.58 23.39 4.29
N GLY A 8 -24.43 23.98 3.95
CA GLY A 8 -23.23 23.23 3.59
C GLY A 8 -22.74 22.31 4.73
N LYS A 9 -22.69 22.80 5.97
CA LYS A 9 -22.33 21.99 7.15
C LYS A 9 -23.33 20.88 7.42
N CYS A 10 -24.64 21.15 7.30
CA CYS A 10 -25.68 20.14 7.49
C CYS A 10 -25.59 19.02 6.45
N LEU A 11 -25.45 19.36 5.18
CA LEU A 11 -25.30 18.37 4.10
C LEU A 11 -24.02 17.53 4.28
N TYR A 12 -22.92 18.17 4.68
CA TYR A 12 -21.67 17.48 4.97
C TYR A 12 -21.82 16.48 6.13
N GLY A 13 -22.45 16.93 7.23
CA GLY A 13 -22.75 16.05 8.37
C GLY A 13 -23.65 14.88 7.98
N ALA A 14 -24.74 15.13 7.24
CA ALA A 14 -25.66 14.10 6.76
C ALA A 14 -24.97 13.09 5.83
N PHE A 15 -24.04 13.54 4.98
CA PHE A 15 -23.28 12.66 4.12
C PHE A 15 -22.49 11.61 4.93
N PHE A 16 -21.75 12.02 5.96
CA PHE A 16 -20.94 11.08 6.76
C PHE A 16 -21.73 10.27 7.79
N THR A 17 -22.85 10.81 8.30
CA THR A 17 -23.66 10.13 9.33
C THR A 17 -24.79 9.26 8.76
N VAL A 18 -25.21 9.49 7.52
CA VAL A 18 -26.30 8.76 6.87
C VAL A 18 -25.85 8.14 5.55
N ALA A 19 -25.43 8.96 4.58
CA ALA A 19 -25.17 8.46 3.22
C ALA A 19 -24.02 7.44 3.17
N VAL A 20 -22.92 7.70 3.89
CA VAL A 20 -21.78 6.78 3.97
C VAL A 20 -22.17 5.46 4.66
N PRO A 21 -22.75 5.44 5.88
CA PRO A 21 -23.21 4.19 6.48
C PRO A 21 -24.21 3.40 5.62
N CYS A 22 -25.22 4.05 5.04
CA CYS A 22 -26.18 3.40 4.14
C CYS A 22 -25.50 2.84 2.88
N GLY A 23 -24.58 3.61 2.30
CA GLY A 23 -23.80 3.19 1.13
C GLY A 23 -22.89 2.01 1.43
N LEU A 24 -22.24 1.98 2.60
CA LEU A 24 -21.43 0.83 3.03
C LEU A 24 -22.27 -0.41 3.29
N TRP A 25 -23.45 -0.26 3.91
CA TRP A 25 -24.39 -1.36 4.10
C TRP A 25 -24.86 -1.93 2.75
N PHE A 26 -25.25 -1.07 1.81
CA PHE A 26 -25.62 -1.48 0.45
C PHE A 26 -24.44 -2.17 -0.26
N TRP A 27 -23.26 -1.57 -0.23
CA TRP A 27 -22.08 -2.13 -0.88
C TRP A 27 -21.73 -3.51 -0.31
N ASN A 28 -21.75 -3.64 1.01
CA ASN A 28 -21.52 -4.91 1.69
C ASN A 28 -22.51 -6.01 1.25
N SER A 29 -23.78 -5.67 1.00
CA SER A 29 -24.80 -6.63 0.52
C SER A 29 -24.55 -7.15 -0.90
N ARG A 30 -23.67 -6.49 -1.67
CA ARG A 30 -23.33 -6.84 -3.06
C ARG A 30 -22.00 -7.56 -3.20
N LEU A 31 -21.15 -7.53 -2.18
CA LEU A 31 -19.84 -8.14 -2.22
C LEU A 31 -19.89 -9.61 -1.83
N SER A 32 -19.19 -10.45 -2.59
CA SER A 32 -18.86 -11.82 -2.22
C SER A 32 -17.40 -11.92 -1.80
N CYS A 33 -17.14 -12.54 -0.65
CA CYS A 33 -15.80 -12.79 -0.14
C CYS A 33 -15.65 -14.30 0.12
N PRO A 34 -14.60 -14.95 -0.42
CA PRO A 34 -14.40 -16.40 -0.23
C PRO A 34 -13.80 -16.75 1.13
N PHE A 35 -13.42 -15.76 1.95
CA PHE A 35 -12.81 -15.99 3.25
C PHE A 35 -13.84 -16.30 4.33
N PRO A 36 -13.47 -17.05 5.39
CA PRO A 36 -14.40 -17.44 6.43
C PRO A 36 -14.94 -16.21 7.18
N ALA A 37 -16.24 -16.20 7.42
CA ALA A 37 -16.83 -15.21 8.31
C ALA A 37 -16.45 -15.53 9.76
N ILE A 38 -16.16 -14.49 10.55
CA ILE A 38 -15.95 -14.63 12.00
C ILE A 38 -17.23 -14.16 12.68
N HIS A 39 -17.88 -15.03 13.44
CA HIS A 39 -19.07 -14.68 14.21
C HIS A 39 -18.82 -14.72 15.71
N SER A 40 -19.07 -13.60 16.38
CA SER A 40 -19.14 -13.54 17.84
C SER A 40 -19.99 -12.35 18.26
N VAL A 41 -21.13 -12.63 18.88
CA VAL A 41 -22.06 -11.58 19.33
C VAL A 41 -21.39 -10.64 20.32
N TRP A 42 -20.65 -11.20 21.28
CA TRP A 42 -19.94 -10.43 22.31
C TRP A 42 -18.83 -9.56 21.73
N LEU A 43 -18.00 -10.12 20.86
CA LEU A 43 -16.91 -9.36 20.24
C LEU A 43 -17.46 -8.26 19.32
N GLY A 44 -18.49 -8.58 18.52
CA GLY A 44 -19.14 -7.61 17.65
C GLY A 44 -19.77 -6.45 18.44
N ALA A 45 -20.52 -6.77 19.50
CA ALA A 45 -21.12 -5.77 20.39
C ALA A 45 -20.07 -4.93 21.11
N LEU A 46 -18.98 -5.53 21.59
CA LEU A 46 -17.87 -4.84 22.22
C LEU A 46 -17.21 -3.84 21.27
N LEU A 47 -16.90 -4.26 20.04
CA LEU A 47 -16.29 -3.40 19.02
C LEU A 47 -17.22 -2.23 18.64
N LEU A 48 -18.52 -2.50 18.50
CA LEU A 48 -19.52 -1.48 18.23
C LEU A 48 -19.63 -0.46 19.36
N ALA A 49 -19.77 -0.93 20.61
CA ALA A 49 -19.90 -0.07 21.78
C ALA A 49 -18.63 0.76 22.02
N ALA A 50 -17.45 0.12 21.96
CA ALA A 50 -16.17 0.80 22.13
C ALA A 50 -15.91 1.81 21.00
N GLY A 51 -16.18 1.44 19.75
CA GLY A 51 -16.03 2.32 18.59
C GLY A 51 -16.99 3.52 18.64
N GLY A 52 -18.26 3.29 18.96
CA GLY A 52 -19.26 4.33 19.12
C GLY A 52 -18.93 5.29 20.27
N LEU A 53 -18.51 4.76 21.42
CA LEU A 53 -18.06 5.57 22.55
C LEU A 53 -16.85 6.43 22.18
N LEU A 54 -15.87 5.86 21.46
CA LEU A 54 -14.69 6.60 21.01
C LEU A 54 -15.06 7.76 20.07
N ILE A 55 -15.98 7.54 19.13
CA ILE A 55 -16.52 8.59 18.25
C ILE A 55 -17.19 9.68 19.09
N LEU A 56 -18.13 9.34 19.96
CA LEU A 56 -18.90 10.32 20.73
C LEU A 56 -18.01 11.16 21.66
N LEU A 57 -17.06 10.52 22.36
CA LEU A 57 -16.11 11.23 23.22
C LEU A 57 -15.18 12.14 22.42
N ALA A 58 -14.75 11.72 21.23
CA ALA A 58 -13.92 12.54 20.36
C ALA A 58 -14.69 13.74 19.80
N MET A 59 -15.92 13.53 19.32
CA MET A 59 -16.79 14.62 18.84
C MET A 59 -17.06 15.64 19.95
N LYS A 60 -17.34 15.18 21.17
CA LYS A 60 -17.50 16.05 22.35
C LYS A 60 -16.25 16.90 22.60
N ARG A 61 -15.06 16.31 22.52
CA ARG A 61 -13.77 17.02 22.71
C ARG A 61 -13.49 18.04 21.60
N LEU A 62 -13.76 17.70 20.33
CA LEU A 62 -13.62 18.67 19.24
C LEU A 62 -14.59 19.84 19.36
N TRP A 63 -15.82 19.56 19.81
CA TRP A 63 -16.82 20.61 20.01
C TRP A 63 -16.46 21.56 21.15
N LEU A 64 -16.19 21.02 22.34
CA LEU A 64 -15.92 21.81 23.54
C LEU A 64 -14.52 22.46 23.52
N ASP A 65 -13.48 21.65 23.32
CA ASP A 65 -12.09 22.11 23.43
C ASP A 65 -11.62 22.73 22.09
N GLY A 66 -12.01 22.11 20.96
CA GLY A 66 -11.64 22.56 19.62
C GLY A 66 -12.41 23.80 19.14
N GLY A 67 -13.62 24.04 19.68
CA GLY A 67 -14.49 25.16 19.29
C GLY A 67 -15.13 25.03 17.92
N GLY A 68 -15.30 23.79 17.41
CA GLY A 68 -15.88 23.54 16.09
C GLY A 68 -16.46 22.14 15.93
N LEU A 69 -17.15 21.90 14.82
CA LEU A 69 -17.72 20.57 14.53
C LEU A 69 -16.63 19.59 14.08
N PRO A 70 -16.84 18.27 14.27
CA PRO A 70 -15.92 17.22 13.82
C PRO A 70 -16.00 17.02 12.30
N MET A 71 -15.73 18.07 11.54
CA MET A 71 -15.84 18.09 10.09
C MET A 71 -14.52 18.58 9.50
N ASN A 72 -13.79 17.72 8.82
CA ASN A 72 -12.54 18.07 8.14
C ASN A 72 -12.69 19.16 7.07
N ALA A 73 -13.84 19.26 6.40
CA ALA A 73 -14.14 20.39 5.50
C ALA A 73 -14.40 21.73 6.24
N PHE A 74 -14.72 21.66 7.53
CA PHE A 74 -14.96 22.81 8.41
C PHE A 74 -14.19 22.63 9.73
N PRO A 75 -12.86 22.51 9.66
CA PRO A 75 -12.09 21.94 10.75
C PRO A 75 -12.09 22.86 11.99
N PRO A 76 -12.07 22.29 13.22
CA PRO A 76 -12.05 23.09 14.44
C PRO A 76 -10.89 24.09 14.47
N PRO A 77 -11.08 25.32 14.97
CA PRO A 77 -10.07 26.36 14.97
C PRO A 77 -8.88 26.07 15.89
N ARG A 78 -9.09 25.33 16.98
CA ARG A 78 -8.08 25.03 18.01
C ARG A 78 -7.67 23.56 17.98
N VAL A 79 -6.42 23.29 18.33
CA VAL A 79 -5.89 21.94 18.49
C VAL A 79 -6.44 21.30 19.76
N VAL A 80 -6.82 20.02 19.67
CA VAL A 80 -7.31 19.24 20.82
C VAL A 80 -6.30 18.14 21.13
N THR A 81 -5.79 18.12 22.35
CA THR A 81 -4.71 17.23 22.78
C THR A 81 -5.08 16.33 23.96
N GLY A 82 -6.18 16.63 24.66
CA GLY A 82 -6.62 15.91 25.86
C GLY A 82 -7.60 14.76 25.61
N GLY A 83 -7.88 13.98 26.66
CA GLY A 83 -8.85 12.88 26.61
C GLY A 83 -8.48 11.81 25.58
N VAL A 84 -9.44 11.40 24.75
CA VAL A 84 -9.22 10.38 23.70
C VAL A 84 -8.18 10.78 22.65
N TYR A 85 -7.97 12.09 22.43
CA TYR A 85 -6.90 12.59 21.54
C TYR A 85 -5.50 12.48 22.15
N ALA A 86 -5.39 12.27 23.47
CA ALA A 86 -4.14 11.91 24.12
C ALA A 86 -3.80 10.43 23.92
N LEU A 87 -4.78 9.57 23.58
CA LEU A 87 -4.59 8.14 23.39
C LEU A 87 -4.24 7.78 21.94
N VAL A 88 -5.04 8.26 20.99
CA VAL A 88 -4.90 7.99 19.55
C VAL A 88 -5.01 9.30 18.74
N PRO A 89 -4.32 9.41 17.59
CA PRO A 89 -4.31 10.66 16.82
C PRO A 89 -5.65 10.96 16.13
N HIS A 90 -6.38 9.94 15.70
CA HIS A 90 -7.62 10.07 14.93
C HIS A 90 -8.75 9.19 15.51
N PRO A 91 -9.23 9.47 16.73
CA PRO A 91 -10.17 8.61 17.46
C PRO A 91 -11.49 8.37 16.71
N ILE A 92 -12.02 9.37 16.00
CA ILE A 92 -13.26 9.23 15.22
C ILE A 92 -13.09 8.16 14.13
N TYR A 93 -11.98 8.19 13.40
CA TYR A 93 -11.71 7.20 12.35
C TYR A 93 -11.40 5.81 12.92
N CYS A 94 -10.62 5.73 14.00
CA CYS A 94 -10.40 4.47 14.70
C CYS A 94 -11.72 3.85 15.19
N GLY A 95 -12.60 4.67 15.77
CA GLY A 95 -13.92 4.24 16.23
C GLY A 95 -14.82 3.80 15.09
N PHE A 96 -14.82 4.52 13.97
CA PHE A 96 -15.62 4.16 12.79
C PHE A 96 -15.18 2.82 12.19
N VAL A 97 -13.86 2.60 12.05
CA VAL A 97 -13.32 1.32 11.59
C VAL A 97 -13.68 0.18 12.55
N ALA A 98 -13.60 0.42 13.88
CA ALA A 98 -14.01 -0.55 14.88
C ALA A 98 -15.51 -0.87 14.80
N CYS A 99 -16.37 0.12 14.53
CA CYS A 99 -17.78 -0.11 14.30
C CYS A 99 -18.03 -0.95 13.04
N CYS A 100 -17.36 -0.67 11.92
CA CYS A 100 -17.46 -1.49 10.71
C CYS A 100 -17.08 -2.96 10.96
N ALA A 101 -15.95 -3.18 11.66
CA ALA A 101 -15.53 -4.52 12.06
C ALA A 101 -16.56 -5.19 12.99
N GLY A 102 -17.08 -4.44 13.95
CA GLY A 102 -18.08 -4.90 14.91
C GLY A 102 -19.39 -5.32 14.25
N VAL A 103 -19.91 -4.53 13.30
CA VAL A 103 -21.08 -4.92 12.48
C VAL A 103 -20.79 -6.22 11.73
N ALA A 104 -19.64 -6.31 11.07
CA ALA A 104 -19.29 -7.49 10.28
C ALA A 104 -19.22 -8.77 11.13
N VAL A 105 -18.54 -8.71 12.29
CA VAL A 105 -18.43 -9.83 13.22
C VAL A 105 -19.78 -10.20 13.86
N TRP A 106 -20.57 -9.19 14.23
CA TRP A 106 -21.89 -9.42 14.82
C TRP A 106 -22.85 -10.08 13.82
N SER A 107 -22.83 -9.63 12.56
CA SER A 107 -23.71 -10.10 11.49
C SER A 107 -23.23 -11.35 10.74
N ASN A 108 -22.10 -11.95 11.15
CA ASN A 108 -21.45 -13.07 10.45
C ASN A 108 -21.16 -12.76 8.97
N ASN A 109 -20.63 -11.57 8.69
CA ASN A 109 -20.43 -11.09 7.32
C ASN A 109 -18.95 -11.02 6.94
N ALA A 110 -18.52 -11.99 6.11
CA ALA A 110 -17.14 -12.08 5.62
C ALA A 110 -16.71 -10.86 4.79
N SER A 111 -17.54 -10.41 3.84
CA SER A 111 -17.24 -9.25 2.99
C SER A 111 -17.04 -7.98 3.82
N GLY A 112 -17.85 -7.79 4.85
CA GLY A 112 -17.78 -6.67 5.78
C GLY A 112 -16.45 -6.63 6.53
N LEU A 113 -15.97 -7.79 6.95
CA LEU A 113 -14.75 -7.93 7.74
C LEU A 113 -13.48 -7.86 6.87
N TRP A 114 -13.46 -8.60 5.77
CA TRP A 114 -12.24 -8.80 4.96
C TRP A 114 -12.06 -7.79 3.83
N MET A 115 -13.13 -7.06 3.46
CA MET A 115 -13.09 -6.12 2.35
C MET A 115 -13.51 -4.72 2.79
N VAL A 116 -14.75 -4.58 3.29
CA VAL A 116 -15.31 -3.26 3.62
C VAL A 116 -14.50 -2.59 4.72
N THR A 117 -14.23 -3.29 5.83
CA THR A 117 -13.49 -2.72 6.97
C THR A 117 -12.06 -2.29 6.59
N PRO A 118 -11.23 -3.10 5.92
CA PRO A 118 -9.91 -2.67 5.44
C PRO A 118 -9.98 -1.51 4.44
N VAL A 119 -10.91 -1.52 3.49
CA VAL A 119 -11.08 -0.41 2.53
C VAL A 119 -11.47 0.88 3.24
N VAL A 120 -12.36 0.82 4.23
CA VAL A 120 -12.72 1.98 5.07
C VAL A 120 -11.51 2.46 5.87
N ALA A 121 -10.72 1.57 6.46
CA ALA A 121 -9.51 1.93 7.19
C ALA A 121 -8.49 2.63 6.28
N LEU A 122 -8.28 2.12 5.06
CA LEU A 122 -7.43 2.74 4.05
C LEU A 122 -8.00 4.08 3.54
N ALA A 123 -9.32 4.21 3.43
CA ALA A 123 -9.97 5.47 3.07
C ALA A 123 -9.79 6.54 4.14
N CYS A 124 -9.99 6.20 5.42
CA CYS A 124 -9.69 7.08 6.54
C CYS A 124 -8.21 7.49 6.56
N LEU A 125 -7.30 6.52 6.37
CA LEU A 125 -5.87 6.80 6.32
C LEU A 125 -5.50 7.71 5.13
N SER A 126 -6.10 7.47 3.95
CA SER A 126 -5.89 8.29 2.76
C SER A 126 -6.38 9.72 2.97
N LEU A 127 -7.54 9.90 3.59
CA LEU A 127 -8.06 11.21 3.96
C LEU A 127 -7.15 11.94 4.95
N VAL A 128 -6.65 11.22 5.97
CA VAL A 128 -5.68 11.77 6.92
C VAL A 128 -4.38 12.19 6.23
N LEU A 129 -3.78 11.32 5.42
CA LEU A 129 -2.48 11.57 4.81
C LEU A 129 -2.54 12.56 3.63
N GLY A 130 -3.65 12.57 2.89
CA GLY A 130 -3.86 13.39 1.69
C GLY A 130 -4.58 14.72 1.93
N TYR A 131 -5.21 14.91 3.09
CA TYR A 131 -5.95 16.15 3.37
C TYR A 131 -5.71 16.69 4.78
N GLU A 132 -6.08 15.95 5.83
CA GLU A 132 -6.08 16.49 7.19
C GLU A 132 -4.68 16.76 7.75
N ARG A 133 -3.75 15.82 7.60
CA ARG A 133 -2.41 15.96 8.17
C ARG A 133 -1.63 17.10 7.52
N PRO A 134 -1.66 17.29 6.17
CA PRO A 134 -1.14 18.50 5.56
C PRO A 134 -1.76 19.79 6.12
N ASP A 135 -3.08 19.83 6.32
CA ASP A 135 -3.80 20.98 6.89
C ASP A 135 -3.37 21.25 8.34
N LEU A 136 -3.41 20.23 9.19
CA LEU A 136 -3.02 20.29 10.61
C LEU A 136 -1.58 20.78 10.78
N ARG A 137 -0.65 20.28 9.96
CA ARG A 137 0.75 20.75 9.99
C ARG A 137 0.89 22.21 9.56
N ARG A 138 0.10 22.65 8.57
CA ARG A 138 0.10 24.03 8.10
C ARG A 138 -0.41 24.99 9.18
N ARG A 139 -1.44 24.58 9.92
CA ARG A 139 -2.12 25.43 10.91
C ARG A 139 -1.48 25.41 12.30
N PHE A 140 -1.03 24.24 12.76
CA PHE A 140 -0.58 24.06 14.14
C PHE A 140 0.91 23.69 14.27
N GLY A 141 1.57 23.31 13.17
CA GLY A 141 3.02 23.06 13.17
C GLY A 141 3.48 22.10 14.26
N SER A 142 4.33 22.59 15.17
CA SER A 142 4.89 21.83 16.30
C SER A 142 3.91 21.63 17.47
N GLN A 143 2.75 22.29 17.47
CA GLN A 143 1.74 22.14 18.54
C GLN A 143 0.93 20.84 18.44
N LEU A 144 1.18 20.03 17.40
CA LEU A 144 0.48 18.76 17.22
C LEU A 144 0.88 17.76 18.32
N PRO A 145 -0.11 17.10 18.96
CA PRO A 145 0.16 16.20 20.07
C PRO A 145 0.90 14.94 19.60
N THR A 146 1.64 14.34 20.54
CA THR A 146 2.14 12.96 20.42
C THR A 146 1.24 12.05 21.26
N PRO A 147 0.21 11.41 20.67
CA PRO A 147 -0.69 10.55 21.44
C PRO A 147 0.04 9.32 21.97
N TRP A 148 -0.50 8.67 23.01
CA TRP A 148 0.09 7.54 23.72
C TRP A 148 0.41 6.36 22.80
N LEU A 149 -0.52 6.00 21.91
CA LEU A 149 -0.33 5.01 20.83
C LEU A 149 0.29 5.61 19.56
N GLY A 150 0.75 6.86 19.62
CA GLY A 150 1.43 7.54 18.53
C GLY A 150 2.94 7.30 18.53
N LEU A 151 3.55 7.41 17.36
CA LEU A 151 5.00 7.34 17.22
C LEU A 151 5.68 8.41 18.10
N PRO A 152 6.70 8.03 18.89
CA PRO A 152 7.51 9.01 19.59
C PRO A 152 8.24 9.93 18.59
N THR A 153 8.43 11.18 19.00
CA THR A 153 9.12 12.22 18.23
C THR A 153 10.17 12.92 19.10
N GLY A 154 11.21 13.46 18.46
CA GLY A 154 12.35 14.07 19.13
C GLY A 154 13.34 13.03 19.66
N ASP A 155 14.33 13.51 20.40
CA ASP A 155 15.43 12.73 20.94
C ASP A 155 15.38 12.68 22.48
N GLY A 156 16.11 11.75 23.08
CA GLY A 156 16.28 11.64 24.53
C GLY A 156 15.31 10.68 25.22
N PHE A 157 15.20 10.79 26.54
CA PHE A 157 14.53 9.80 27.38
C PHE A 157 13.02 9.67 27.12
N LEU A 158 12.55 8.43 27.08
CA LEU A 158 11.17 8.00 26.92
C LEU A 158 10.68 7.34 28.23
N PRO A 159 9.65 7.89 28.89
CA PRO A 159 9.15 7.33 30.15
C PRO A 159 8.37 6.01 29.94
N LEU A 160 8.27 5.19 30.98
CA LEU A 160 7.66 3.85 30.93
C LEU A 160 6.24 3.83 30.32
N PRO A 161 5.29 4.72 30.68
CA PRO A 161 3.98 4.72 30.04
C PRO A 161 4.09 4.87 28.52
N ARG A 162 4.98 5.73 28.03
CA ARG A 162 5.18 5.91 26.58
C ARG A 162 5.83 4.70 25.90
N ARG A 163 6.67 3.93 26.61
CA ARG A 163 7.21 2.66 26.11
C ARG A 163 6.11 1.63 25.95
N LEU A 164 5.21 1.51 26.93
CA LEU A 164 4.04 0.62 26.86
C LEU A 164 3.12 1.00 25.69
N GLY A 165 2.83 2.30 25.51
CA GLY A 165 2.04 2.77 24.37
C GLY A 165 2.70 2.47 23.03
N SER A 166 4.02 2.59 22.93
CA SER A 166 4.78 2.25 21.72
C SER A 166 4.78 0.73 21.45
N ALA A 167 4.88 -0.09 22.50
CA ALA A 167 4.76 -1.54 22.39
C ALA A 167 3.39 -1.94 21.86
N LEU A 168 2.30 -1.39 22.41
CA LEU A 168 0.94 -1.65 21.92
C LEU A 168 0.75 -1.16 20.48
N ALA A 169 1.25 0.03 20.15
CA ALA A 169 1.19 0.56 18.79
C ALA A 169 1.90 -0.35 17.78
N ALA A 170 2.95 -1.07 18.18
CA ALA A 170 3.67 -2.04 17.35
C ALA A 170 2.99 -3.41 17.31
N LEU A 171 2.57 -3.93 18.48
CA LEU A 171 2.08 -5.29 18.65
C LEU A 171 0.62 -5.47 18.21
N ILE A 172 -0.23 -4.44 18.32
CA ILE A 172 -1.64 -4.54 17.90
C ILE A 172 -1.75 -4.77 16.39
N PRO A 173 -1.14 -3.95 15.50
CA PRO A 173 -1.19 -4.20 14.06
C PRO A 173 -0.56 -5.55 13.69
N TRP A 174 0.55 -5.92 14.33
CA TRP A 174 1.18 -7.24 14.12
C TRP A 174 0.23 -8.39 14.47
N GLY A 175 -0.37 -8.36 15.66
CA GLY A 175 -1.27 -9.40 16.13
C GLY A 175 -2.52 -9.50 15.26
N LEU A 176 -3.12 -8.37 14.87
CA LEU A 176 -4.25 -8.34 13.94
C LEU A 176 -3.89 -8.96 12.59
N SER A 177 -2.73 -8.59 12.02
CA SER A 177 -2.25 -9.18 10.76
C SER A 177 -1.98 -10.68 10.88
N TYR A 178 -1.31 -11.12 11.95
CA TYR A 178 -0.99 -12.53 12.17
C TYR A 178 -2.26 -13.38 12.29
N TRP A 179 -3.18 -12.98 13.16
CA TRP A 179 -4.42 -13.71 13.38
C TRP A 179 -5.36 -13.64 12.17
N ALA A 180 -5.35 -12.53 11.41
CA ALA A 180 -6.06 -12.42 10.15
C ALA A 180 -5.63 -13.51 9.16
N ILE A 181 -4.32 -13.68 8.97
CA ILE A 181 -3.75 -14.69 8.07
C ILE A 181 -4.04 -16.11 8.56
N LYS A 182 -3.90 -16.37 9.86
CA LYS A 182 -4.27 -17.67 10.44
C LYS A 182 -5.74 -18.01 10.25
N THR A 183 -6.62 -17.01 10.36
CA THR A 183 -8.06 -17.18 10.16
C THR A 183 -8.42 -17.42 8.70
N ILE A 184 -7.75 -16.74 7.75
CA ILE A 184 -7.92 -16.99 6.31
C ILE A 184 -7.57 -18.45 5.97
N GLY A 185 -6.55 -18.99 6.63
CA GLY A 185 -6.14 -20.40 6.49
C GLY A 185 -5.18 -20.64 5.33
N VAL A 186 -4.86 -21.93 5.12
CA VAL A 186 -3.93 -22.35 4.06
C VAL A 186 -4.68 -22.33 2.73
N PRO A 187 -4.20 -21.59 1.72
CA PRO A 187 -4.88 -21.55 0.42
C PRO A 187 -4.78 -22.90 -0.30
N ALA A 188 -5.76 -23.22 -1.15
CA ALA A 188 -5.83 -24.51 -1.82
C ALA A 188 -4.65 -24.79 -2.78
N ASP A 189 -4.04 -23.73 -3.31
CA ASP A 189 -2.85 -23.78 -4.16
C ASP A 189 -1.53 -23.66 -3.38
N ALA A 190 -1.55 -23.93 -2.07
CA ALA A 190 -0.36 -23.84 -1.24
C ALA A 190 0.70 -24.88 -1.60
N PHE A 191 1.97 -24.45 -1.61
CA PHE A 191 3.11 -25.34 -1.72
C PHE A 191 3.89 -25.42 -0.40
N GLU A 192 4.37 -26.63 -0.09
CA GLU A 192 5.18 -26.90 1.08
C GLU A 192 6.59 -26.33 0.90
N THR A 193 7.04 -25.56 1.88
CA THR A 193 8.37 -24.92 1.87
C THR A 193 9.46 -25.82 2.46
N ARG A 194 9.08 -26.81 3.28
CA ARG A 194 10.01 -27.77 3.86
C ARG A 194 10.52 -28.75 2.81
N LEU A 195 11.84 -28.86 2.72
CA LEU A 195 12.53 -29.80 1.86
C LEU A 195 12.51 -31.22 2.43
N SER A 196 12.66 -32.23 1.57
CA SER A 196 12.61 -33.65 1.95
C SER A 196 13.62 -34.04 3.04
N TRP A 197 14.83 -33.48 3.00
CA TRP A 197 15.89 -33.77 3.97
C TRP A 197 15.63 -33.11 5.34
N GLU A 198 14.84 -32.04 5.41
CA GLU A 198 14.53 -31.37 6.68
C GLU A 198 13.66 -32.23 7.60
N TRP A 199 12.93 -33.21 7.04
CA TRP A 199 12.20 -34.21 7.82
C TRP A 199 13.14 -35.11 8.64
N GLY A 200 14.42 -35.19 8.28
CA GLY A 200 15.44 -35.92 9.02
C GLY A 200 16.08 -35.14 10.18
N ILE A 201 15.85 -33.83 10.31
CA ILE A 201 16.36 -33.07 11.46
C ILE A 201 15.60 -33.55 12.72
N PRO A 202 16.26 -33.94 13.82
CA PRO A 202 15.53 -34.39 15.00
C PRO A 202 14.64 -33.28 15.57
N VAL A 203 13.42 -33.63 16.00
CA VAL A 203 12.61 -32.72 16.81
C VAL A 203 13.17 -32.75 18.24
N LEU A 204 13.63 -31.61 18.74
CA LEU A 204 14.26 -31.46 20.04
C LEU A 204 13.39 -30.58 20.95
N PRO A 205 12.48 -31.15 21.75
CA PRO A 205 11.55 -30.38 22.59
C PRO A 205 12.26 -29.44 23.56
N ALA A 206 13.46 -29.80 24.03
CA ALA A 206 14.24 -28.94 24.93
C ALA A 206 14.56 -27.56 24.34
N THR A 207 14.65 -27.42 23.01
CA THR A 207 14.87 -26.11 22.37
C THR A 207 13.63 -25.22 22.39
N MET A 208 12.48 -25.74 22.81
CA MET A 208 11.24 -24.98 23.05
C MET A 208 11.45 -23.85 24.06
N LEU A 209 12.34 -24.02 25.06
CA LEU A 209 12.68 -22.94 25.99
C LEU A 209 13.31 -21.73 25.29
N VAL A 210 14.20 -22.00 24.32
CA VAL A 210 14.83 -20.95 23.51
C VAL A 210 13.81 -20.36 22.54
N TYR A 211 12.96 -21.18 21.94
CA TYR A 211 11.89 -20.74 21.05
C TYR A 211 10.89 -19.81 21.76
N ALA A 212 10.38 -20.21 22.92
CA ALA A 212 9.41 -19.46 23.72
C ALA A 212 10.00 -18.20 24.37
N SER A 213 11.33 -18.11 24.52
CA SER A 213 11.99 -16.94 25.12
C SER A 213 11.67 -15.63 24.37
N ILE A 214 11.23 -15.72 23.10
CA ILE A 214 10.78 -14.58 22.31
C ILE A 214 9.58 -13.87 22.94
N TYR A 215 8.67 -14.61 23.57
CA TYR A 215 7.47 -14.06 24.21
C TYR A 215 7.82 -13.17 25.41
N LEU A 216 9.00 -13.37 26.01
CA LEU A 216 9.56 -12.50 27.04
C LEU A 216 10.40 -11.37 26.43
N LEU A 217 11.27 -11.68 25.46
CA LEU A 217 12.25 -10.71 24.95
C LEU A 217 11.63 -9.64 24.07
N VAL A 218 10.52 -9.91 23.37
CA VAL A 218 9.81 -8.89 22.60
C VAL A 218 9.28 -7.78 23.53
N PRO A 219 8.44 -8.05 24.54
CA PRO A 219 8.04 -7.03 25.51
C PRO A 219 9.23 -6.35 26.19
N LEU A 220 10.23 -7.13 26.62
CA LEU A 220 11.41 -6.59 27.30
C LEU A 220 12.19 -5.61 26.43
N THR A 221 12.30 -5.86 25.11
CA THR A 221 12.94 -4.94 24.17
C THR A 221 12.27 -3.58 24.18
N PHE A 222 10.94 -3.51 24.20
CA PHE A 222 10.23 -2.23 24.31
C PHE A 222 10.41 -1.58 25.69
N LEU A 223 10.40 -2.37 26.76
CA LEU A 223 10.55 -1.85 28.12
C LEU A 223 11.96 -1.28 28.37
N LEU A 224 13.00 -1.91 27.84
CA LEU A 224 14.39 -1.48 27.99
C LEU A 224 14.80 -0.36 27.01
N CYS A 225 14.10 -0.24 25.88
CA CYS A 225 14.35 0.82 24.90
C CYS A 225 13.89 2.19 25.44
N ALA A 226 14.82 2.89 26.07
CA ALA A 226 14.59 4.14 26.78
C ALA A 226 14.71 5.40 25.91
N ASP A 227 15.27 5.30 24.71
CA ASP A 227 15.50 6.45 23.83
C ASP A 227 14.35 6.63 22.82
N ARG A 228 13.90 7.87 22.62
CA ARG A 228 12.80 8.22 21.71
C ARG A 228 13.10 7.86 20.26
N ALA A 229 14.30 8.15 19.78
CA ALA A 229 14.68 7.89 18.39
C ALA A 229 14.82 6.38 18.15
N GLN A 230 15.43 5.65 19.08
CA GLN A 230 15.53 4.20 19.04
C GLN A 230 14.15 3.53 19.10
N MET A 231 13.26 3.97 20.00
CA MET A 231 11.89 3.45 20.08
C MET A 231 11.10 3.73 18.80
N ARG A 232 11.21 4.94 18.25
CA ARG A 232 10.58 5.31 16.98
C ARG A 232 11.05 4.37 15.87
N ARG A 233 12.36 4.14 15.75
CA ARG A 233 12.93 3.21 14.77
C ARG A 233 12.38 1.80 14.97
N LEU A 234 12.35 1.29 16.21
CA LEU A 234 11.80 -0.03 16.51
C LEU A 234 10.34 -0.18 16.06
N VAL A 235 9.47 0.77 16.41
CA VAL A 235 8.06 0.72 16.00
C VAL A 235 7.91 0.76 14.48
N VAL A 236 8.68 1.63 13.80
CA VAL A 236 8.67 1.71 12.33
C VAL A 236 9.19 0.42 11.69
N SER A 237 10.27 -0.16 12.23
CA SER A 237 10.81 -1.45 11.81
C SER A 237 9.76 -2.56 11.90
N VAL A 238 9.05 -2.64 13.03
CA VAL A 238 7.98 -3.63 13.23
C VAL A 238 6.83 -3.41 12.25
N TRP A 239 6.39 -2.17 12.03
CA TRP A 239 5.32 -1.88 11.08
C TRP A 239 5.69 -2.23 9.64
N LEU A 240 6.90 -1.88 9.20
CA LEU A 240 7.38 -2.21 7.87
C LEU A 240 7.56 -3.72 7.68
N ALA A 241 8.15 -4.40 8.66
CA ALA A 241 8.31 -5.85 8.65
C ALA A 241 6.95 -6.55 8.64
N THR A 242 6.02 -6.13 9.50
CA THR A 242 4.64 -6.66 9.53
C THR A 242 3.94 -6.44 8.19
N GLY A 243 4.03 -5.25 7.61
CA GLY A 243 3.39 -4.95 6.33
C GLY A 243 3.93 -5.80 5.18
N LEU A 244 5.27 -5.90 5.05
CA LEU A 244 5.89 -6.75 4.03
C LEU A 244 5.57 -8.22 4.26
N ASN A 245 5.69 -8.71 5.49
CA ASN A 245 5.41 -10.10 5.83
C ASN A 245 3.96 -10.48 5.54
N THR A 246 3.01 -9.59 5.89
CA THR A 246 1.58 -9.78 5.58
C THR A 246 1.35 -9.83 4.06
N LEU A 247 1.99 -8.93 3.30
CA LEU A 247 1.92 -8.94 1.83
C LEU A 247 2.46 -10.25 1.26
N LEU A 248 3.58 -10.76 1.77
CA LEU A 248 4.17 -12.03 1.35
C LEU A 248 3.25 -13.21 1.67
N TYR A 249 2.65 -13.27 2.86
CA TYR A 249 1.67 -14.31 3.21
C TYR A 249 0.43 -14.31 2.32
N LEU A 250 -0.04 -13.12 1.91
CA LEU A 250 -1.17 -13.02 0.99
C LEU A 250 -0.77 -13.43 -0.43
N ALA A 251 0.41 -12.97 -0.89
CA ALA A 251 0.83 -13.08 -2.28
C ALA A 251 1.48 -14.41 -2.66
N VAL A 252 2.19 -15.04 -1.72
CA VAL A 252 2.92 -16.29 -1.93
C VAL A 252 2.19 -17.39 -1.16
N PRO A 253 1.58 -18.38 -1.83
CA PRO A 253 0.84 -19.45 -1.16
C PRO A 253 1.80 -20.48 -0.58
N ALA A 254 2.62 -20.06 0.39
CA ALA A 254 3.58 -20.92 1.09
C ALA A 254 2.98 -21.47 2.39
N THR A 255 3.25 -22.74 2.67
CA THR A 255 2.93 -23.39 3.95
C THR A 255 4.16 -24.14 4.48
N ALA A 256 4.18 -24.37 5.79
CA ALA A 256 5.16 -25.23 6.44
C ALA A 256 4.47 -26.14 7.45
N ALA A 257 4.20 -27.39 7.07
CA ALA A 257 3.55 -28.35 7.95
C ALA A 257 4.31 -28.49 9.28
N PHE A 258 3.63 -28.61 10.42
CA PHE A 258 4.33 -28.86 11.68
C PHE A 258 4.80 -30.32 11.75
N ARG A 259 5.96 -30.55 12.36
CA ARG A 259 6.45 -31.94 12.55
C ARG A 259 5.80 -32.57 13.76
N ALA A 260 5.28 -33.78 13.55
CA ALA A 260 4.64 -34.57 14.59
C ALA A 260 5.61 -34.91 15.72
N VAL A 261 5.05 -35.04 16.90
CA VAL A 261 5.78 -35.28 18.15
C VAL A 261 5.25 -36.57 18.77
N GLN A 262 6.14 -37.47 19.21
CA GLN A 262 5.77 -38.84 19.62
C GLN A 262 5.70 -39.06 21.15
N SER A 263 6.35 -38.20 21.96
CA SER A 263 6.41 -38.34 23.43
C SER A 263 5.33 -37.50 24.14
N GLN A 264 4.89 -37.94 25.33
CA GLN A 264 3.92 -37.22 26.17
C GLN A 264 4.52 -36.48 27.39
N ASP A 265 5.84 -36.32 27.45
CA ASP A 265 6.42 -35.47 28.50
C ASP A 265 5.91 -34.01 28.41
N TRP A 266 6.12 -33.24 29.49
CA TRP A 266 5.58 -31.90 29.60
C TRP A 266 6.08 -30.93 28.51
N MET A 267 7.31 -31.12 28.03
CA MET A 267 7.91 -30.26 27.00
C MET A 267 7.30 -30.55 25.63
N ASN A 268 7.09 -31.83 25.31
CA ASN A 268 6.38 -32.24 24.10
C ASN A 268 4.92 -31.77 24.12
N ARG A 269 4.23 -31.84 25.27
CA ARG A 269 2.88 -31.30 25.42
C ARG A 269 2.82 -29.79 25.18
N TRP A 270 3.82 -29.04 25.66
CA TRP A 270 3.92 -27.60 25.37
C TRP A 270 4.13 -27.34 23.87
N LEU A 271 5.06 -28.06 23.24
CA LEU A 271 5.29 -27.94 21.79
C LEU A 271 4.01 -28.24 20.97
N VAL A 272 3.27 -29.29 21.32
CA VAL A 272 1.99 -29.62 20.65
C VAL A 272 0.95 -28.51 20.86
N TRP A 273 0.86 -27.94 22.07
CA TRP A 273 -0.03 -26.81 22.34
C TRP A 273 0.33 -25.58 21.49
N GLU A 274 1.61 -25.26 21.33
CA GLU A 274 2.08 -24.19 20.44
C GLU A 274 1.75 -24.47 18.97
N GLN A 275 1.93 -25.72 18.51
CA GLN A 275 1.53 -26.13 17.15
C GLN A 275 0.02 -25.97 16.94
N GLN A 276 -0.80 -26.28 17.93
CA GLN A 276 -2.25 -26.10 17.88
C GLN A 276 -2.64 -24.62 17.81
N LEU A 277 -2.00 -23.77 18.63
CA LEU A 277 -2.21 -22.32 18.60
C LEU A 277 -1.74 -21.67 17.30
N ALA A 278 -0.63 -22.15 16.75
CA ALA A 278 -0.09 -21.70 15.48
C ALA A 278 -0.81 -22.34 14.27
N GLY A 279 -1.72 -23.30 14.50
CA GLY A 279 -2.51 -23.96 13.48
C GLY A 279 -3.66 -23.07 12.97
N PRO A 280 -3.98 -23.10 11.67
CA PRO A 280 -3.33 -23.87 10.60
C PRO A 280 -1.95 -23.31 10.21
N ALA A 281 -1.14 -24.09 9.49
CA ALA A 281 0.21 -23.69 9.01
C ALA A 281 0.20 -22.58 7.93
N ALA A 282 -0.85 -21.76 7.88
CA ALA A 282 -0.97 -20.59 7.04
C ALA A 282 0.04 -19.51 7.44
N GLY A 283 0.62 -18.81 6.47
CA GLY A 283 1.57 -17.73 6.73
C GLY A 283 2.80 -18.21 7.50
N SER A 284 3.52 -19.19 6.95
CA SER A 284 4.78 -19.71 7.53
C SER A 284 6.01 -18.98 7.01
N CYS A 285 6.01 -18.62 5.72
CA CYS A 285 7.15 -18.01 5.04
C CYS A 285 6.88 -16.55 4.70
N PRO A 286 7.60 -15.57 5.28
CA PRO A 286 8.69 -15.67 6.27
C PRO A 286 8.28 -15.95 7.73
N ALA A 287 9.20 -16.48 8.56
CA ALA A 287 8.93 -16.76 9.99
C ALA A 287 8.95 -15.48 10.86
N PHE A 288 7.81 -15.11 11.47
CA PHE A 288 7.74 -13.98 12.40
C PHE A 288 8.63 -14.13 13.63
N HIS A 289 8.78 -15.34 14.19
CA HIS A 289 9.70 -15.60 15.31
C HIS A 289 11.12 -15.13 15.00
N VAL A 290 11.58 -15.39 13.78
CA VAL A 290 12.92 -15.00 13.32
C VAL A 290 13.02 -13.50 13.08
N ILE A 291 12.01 -12.89 12.45
CA ILE A 291 11.95 -11.43 12.27
C ILE A 291 12.06 -10.72 13.63
N TRP A 292 11.24 -11.15 14.60
CA TRP A 292 11.28 -10.59 15.95
C TRP A 292 12.62 -10.83 16.64
N ALA A 293 13.23 -12.00 16.49
CA ALA A 293 14.54 -12.29 17.06
C ALA A 293 15.63 -11.35 16.52
N VAL A 294 15.67 -11.13 15.21
CA VAL A 294 16.63 -10.21 14.58
C VAL A 294 16.41 -8.77 15.07
N LEU A 295 15.16 -8.31 15.13
CA LEU A 295 14.84 -6.97 15.63
C LEU A 295 15.23 -6.83 17.12
N CYS A 296 14.83 -7.77 17.98
CA CYS A 296 15.18 -7.73 19.40
C CYS A 296 16.70 -7.72 19.60
N ALA A 297 17.42 -8.62 18.91
CA ALA A 297 18.88 -8.69 19.00
C ALA A 297 19.52 -7.38 18.56
N ALA A 298 19.11 -6.81 17.43
CA ALA A 298 19.68 -5.56 16.92
C ALA A 298 19.43 -4.36 17.84
N PHE A 299 18.22 -4.22 18.38
CA PHE A 299 17.85 -3.08 19.23
C PHE A 299 18.41 -3.19 20.66
N LEU A 300 18.44 -4.40 21.23
CA LEU A 300 19.08 -4.65 22.52
C LEU A 300 20.61 -4.46 22.43
N ALA A 301 21.26 -5.03 21.41
CA ALA A 301 22.70 -4.94 21.19
C ALA A 301 23.19 -3.51 20.89
N ARG A 302 22.38 -2.67 20.25
CA ARG A 302 22.73 -1.26 19.99
C ARG A 302 22.34 -0.31 21.11
N GLY A 303 21.53 -0.76 22.07
CA GLY A 303 21.02 0.07 23.15
C GLY A 303 21.41 -0.48 24.52
N PRO A 304 20.44 -0.99 25.30
CA PRO A 304 20.62 -1.27 26.73
C PRO A 304 21.66 -2.37 27.02
N LEU A 305 21.89 -3.30 26.07
CA LEU A 305 22.78 -4.45 26.25
C LEU A 305 24.05 -4.35 25.40
N CYS A 306 24.49 -3.13 25.04
CA CYS A 306 25.63 -2.93 24.14
C CYS A 306 26.94 -3.58 24.60
N ARG A 307 27.19 -3.63 25.92
CA ARG A 307 28.38 -4.28 26.50
C ARG A 307 28.40 -5.80 26.31
N VAL A 308 27.23 -6.40 26.10
CA VAL A 308 27.05 -7.85 25.89
C VAL A 308 26.31 -8.11 24.57
N ALA A 309 26.53 -7.25 23.57
CA ALA A 309 25.89 -7.33 22.26
C ALA A 309 26.03 -8.71 21.60
N TRP A 310 27.17 -9.37 21.80
CA TRP A 310 27.42 -10.71 21.27
C TRP A 310 26.43 -11.75 21.82
N LEU A 311 26.01 -11.67 23.10
CA LEU A 311 25.01 -12.56 23.69
C LEU A 311 23.63 -12.41 23.02
N CYS A 312 23.27 -11.19 22.62
CA CYS A 312 22.01 -10.93 21.90
C CYS A 312 21.99 -11.65 20.54
N TRP A 313 23.12 -11.66 19.84
CA TRP A 313 23.24 -12.35 18.55
C TRP A 313 23.38 -13.87 18.70
N VAL A 314 24.08 -14.35 19.73
CA VAL A 314 24.11 -15.79 20.07
C VAL A 314 22.69 -16.29 20.37
N TRP A 315 21.91 -15.53 21.14
CA TRP A 315 20.50 -15.84 21.38
C TRP A 315 19.69 -15.87 20.08
N CYS A 316 19.86 -14.87 19.20
CA CYS A 316 19.16 -14.82 17.90
C CYS A 316 19.45 -16.06 17.05
N VAL A 317 20.72 -16.49 16.98
CA VAL A 317 21.13 -17.70 16.26
C VAL A 317 20.52 -18.94 16.90
N GLY A 318 20.59 -19.05 18.24
CA GLY A 318 19.95 -20.14 18.99
C GLY A 318 18.44 -20.22 18.74
N LEU A 319 17.75 -19.08 18.66
CA LEU A 319 16.33 -19.02 18.34
C LEU A 319 16.05 -19.47 16.91
N CYS A 320 16.86 -19.08 15.92
CA CYS A 320 16.73 -19.58 14.55
C CYS A 320 16.89 -21.11 14.48
N ILE A 321 17.87 -21.66 15.18
CA ILE A 321 18.07 -23.12 15.30
C ILE A 321 16.87 -23.76 16.02
N SER A 322 16.33 -23.12 17.05
CA SER A 322 15.14 -23.60 17.76
C SER A 322 13.91 -23.68 16.85
N CYS A 323 13.75 -22.76 15.88
CA CYS A 323 12.63 -22.79 14.93
C CYS A 323 12.64 -24.06 14.06
N LEU A 324 13.83 -24.53 13.67
CA LEU A 324 14.01 -25.77 12.91
C LEU A 324 13.86 -27.00 13.81
N THR A 325 14.55 -27.00 14.96
CA THR A 325 14.59 -28.17 15.86
C THR A 325 13.29 -28.39 16.63
N THR A 326 12.43 -27.38 16.81
CA THR A 326 11.04 -27.57 17.30
C THR A 326 10.11 -28.09 16.19
N GLY A 327 10.52 -28.05 14.93
CA GLY A 327 9.68 -28.45 13.79
C GLY A 327 8.54 -27.50 13.47
N MET A 328 8.61 -26.26 13.96
CA MET A 328 7.60 -25.22 13.75
C MET A 328 7.73 -24.51 12.40
N HIS A 329 8.94 -24.45 11.84
CA HIS A 329 9.24 -23.70 10.60
C HIS A 329 10.12 -24.54 9.66
N SER A 330 10.10 -24.23 8.37
CA SER A 330 11.09 -24.73 7.40
C SER A 330 12.36 -23.87 7.40
N LEU A 331 13.44 -24.37 6.78
CA LEU A 331 14.65 -23.57 6.54
C LEU A 331 14.34 -22.34 5.67
N ALA A 332 13.48 -22.48 4.66
CA ALA A 332 13.08 -21.37 3.81
C ALA A 332 12.39 -20.27 4.61
N ASP A 333 11.47 -20.64 5.52
CA ASP A 333 10.78 -19.69 6.41
C ASP A 333 11.78 -18.89 7.27
N VAL A 334 12.77 -19.59 7.83
CA VAL A 334 13.82 -19.00 8.68
C VAL A 334 14.71 -18.05 7.87
N LEU A 335 15.18 -18.47 6.70
CA LEU A 335 16.03 -17.63 5.84
C LEU A 335 15.29 -16.39 5.35
N CYS A 336 14.04 -16.54 4.91
CA CYS A 336 13.19 -15.40 4.56
C CYS A 336 12.96 -14.48 5.77
N GLY A 337 12.78 -15.04 6.97
CA GLY A 337 12.61 -14.27 8.21
C GLY A 337 13.85 -13.46 8.57
N LEU A 338 15.04 -14.04 8.40
CA LEU A 338 16.33 -13.35 8.56
C LEU A 338 16.46 -12.19 7.57
N LEU A 339 16.11 -12.40 6.30
CA LEU A 339 16.17 -11.36 5.26
C LEU A 339 15.22 -10.20 5.57
N VAL A 340 13.96 -10.47 5.91
CA VAL A 340 12.98 -9.43 6.25
C VAL A 340 13.38 -8.70 7.54
N GLY A 341 13.85 -9.43 8.56
CA GLY A 341 14.37 -8.85 9.79
C GLY A 341 15.53 -7.90 9.51
N ALA A 342 16.56 -8.37 8.79
CA ALA A 342 17.75 -7.59 8.46
C ALA A 342 17.41 -6.33 7.63
N LEU A 343 16.50 -6.45 6.67
CA LEU A 343 16.06 -5.33 5.81
C LEU A 343 15.51 -4.15 6.63
N PHE A 344 14.80 -4.43 7.72
CA PHE A 344 14.14 -3.42 8.54
C PHE A 344 14.80 -3.14 9.88
N VAL A 345 15.98 -3.71 10.17
CA VAL A 345 16.78 -3.32 11.35
C VAL A 345 17.15 -1.82 11.32
N ASN A 346 17.36 -1.24 10.13
CA ASN A 346 17.58 0.20 9.97
C ASN A 346 16.78 0.77 8.79
N PRO A 347 15.49 1.11 9.01
CA PRO A 347 14.63 1.61 7.94
C PRO A 347 15.07 2.98 7.42
N ASP A 348 15.75 3.80 8.24
CA ASP A 348 16.28 5.09 7.82
C ASP A 348 17.38 4.93 6.76
N ASP A 349 18.23 3.90 6.89
CA ASP A 349 19.28 3.60 5.90
C ASP A 349 18.66 3.15 4.58
N LEU A 350 17.73 2.19 4.64
CA LEU A 350 17.00 1.73 3.46
C LEU A 350 16.37 2.91 2.71
N TRP A 351 15.71 3.80 3.44
CA TRP A 351 15.08 4.99 2.87
C TRP A 351 16.10 5.96 2.26
N ARG A 352 17.24 6.18 2.91
CA ARG A 352 18.34 6.99 2.36
C ARG A 352 18.92 6.39 1.08
N HIS A 353 19.08 5.07 0.99
CA HIS A 353 19.55 4.42 -0.24
C HIS A 353 18.54 4.57 -1.38
N LEU A 354 17.25 4.36 -1.11
CA LEU A 354 16.19 4.59 -2.09
C LEU A 354 16.17 6.05 -2.57
N PHE A 355 16.37 7.02 -1.68
CA PHE A 355 16.47 8.43 -2.05
C PHE A 355 17.68 8.71 -2.93
N LYS A 356 18.87 8.23 -2.56
CA LYS A 356 20.08 8.38 -3.36
C LYS A 356 19.92 7.77 -4.75
N ALA A 357 19.39 6.54 -4.83
CA ALA A 357 19.14 5.87 -6.11
C ALA A 357 18.12 6.65 -6.95
N THR A 358 17.02 7.09 -6.35
CA THR A 358 15.98 7.90 -7.03
C THR A 358 16.55 9.23 -7.52
N GLU A 359 17.37 9.89 -6.71
CA GLU A 359 18.02 11.16 -7.05
C GLU A 359 19.02 10.99 -8.20
N GLN A 360 19.91 10.00 -8.11
CA GLN A 360 20.85 9.68 -9.18
C GLN A 360 20.11 9.39 -10.48
N PHE A 361 19.09 8.53 -10.41
CA PHE A 361 18.26 8.15 -11.55
C PHE A 361 17.53 9.33 -12.18
N SER A 362 16.98 10.24 -11.37
CA SER A 362 16.28 11.46 -11.84
C SER A 362 17.21 12.44 -12.57
N ASN A 363 18.52 12.38 -12.32
CA ASN A 363 19.51 13.24 -12.95
C ASN A 363 20.14 12.63 -14.22
N THR A 364 19.65 11.47 -14.70
CA THR A 364 20.21 10.76 -15.86
C THR A 364 19.70 11.22 -17.23
N TRP A 365 18.86 12.26 -17.31
CA TRP A 365 18.25 12.69 -18.58
C TRP A 365 19.31 12.93 -19.66
N LYS A 366 19.12 12.28 -20.82
CA LYS A 366 19.94 12.42 -22.03
C LYS A 366 19.06 12.30 -23.27
N ALA A 367 19.47 12.90 -24.38
CA ALA A 367 18.81 12.77 -25.66
C ALA A 367 19.81 12.75 -26.82
N TRP A 368 19.40 12.14 -27.94
CA TRP A 368 20.14 12.09 -29.20
C TRP A 368 19.29 12.66 -30.31
N CYS A 369 19.89 13.48 -31.18
CA CYS A 369 19.22 14.07 -32.32
C CYS A 369 19.67 13.39 -33.62
N PHE A 370 18.70 12.92 -34.40
CA PHE A 370 18.87 12.35 -35.72
C PHE A 370 18.11 13.23 -36.73
N GLY A 371 18.79 14.20 -37.31
CA GLY A 371 18.14 15.24 -38.13
C GLY A 371 17.09 16.02 -37.31
N PRO A 372 15.83 16.11 -37.77
CA PRO A 372 14.79 16.84 -37.04
C PRO A 372 14.24 16.08 -35.82
N LEU A 373 14.62 14.81 -35.63
CA LEU A 373 14.04 13.91 -34.64
C LEU A 373 14.96 13.81 -33.42
N ARG A 374 14.38 13.98 -32.21
CA ARG A 374 15.08 13.82 -30.93
C ARG A 374 14.54 12.62 -30.18
N VAL A 375 15.43 11.70 -29.82
CA VAL A 375 15.14 10.51 -29.01
C VAL A 375 15.66 10.72 -27.60
N MET A 376 14.78 10.62 -26.60
CA MET A 376 15.15 10.76 -25.19
C MET A 376 15.38 9.39 -24.55
N ASN A 377 16.39 9.27 -23.67
CA ASN A 377 16.75 8.00 -23.03
C ASN A 377 15.62 7.38 -22.19
N HIS A 378 14.71 8.21 -21.65
CA HIS A 378 13.54 7.72 -20.95
C HIS A 378 12.51 7.00 -21.85
N GLY A 379 12.74 6.95 -23.16
CA GLY A 379 12.01 6.10 -24.11
C GLY A 379 12.06 4.62 -23.79
N LEU A 380 13.17 4.15 -23.21
CA LEU A 380 13.28 2.77 -22.75
C LEU A 380 12.19 2.45 -21.72
N TRP A 381 11.96 3.32 -20.74
CA TRP A 381 10.95 3.10 -19.70
C TRP A 381 9.52 3.22 -20.23
N ALA A 382 9.28 4.11 -21.20
CA ALA A 382 8.00 4.17 -21.89
C ALA A 382 7.72 2.88 -22.67
N GLY A 383 8.73 2.36 -23.37
CA GLY A 383 8.64 1.12 -24.12
C GLY A 383 8.44 -0.09 -23.21
N LEU A 384 9.22 -0.20 -22.13
CA LEU A 384 9.05 -1.27 -21.13
C LEU A 384 7.65 -1.23 -20.50
N ALA A 385 7.12 -0.05 -20.17
CA ALA A 385 5.75 0.06 -19.66
C ALA A 385 4.71 -0.42 -20.69
N GLY A 386 4.89 -0.08 -21.97
CA GLY A 386 4.09 -0.59 -23.08
C GLY A 386 4.20 -2.11 -23.23
N PHE A 387 5.42 -2.64 -23.27
CA PHE A 387 5.67 -4.08 -23.31
C PHE A 387 4.93 -4.81 -22.18
N THR A 388 5.10 -4.32 -20.95
CA THR A 388 4.49 -4.92 -19.75
C THR A 388 2.97 -4.87 -19.78
N VAL A 389 2.34 -3.77 -20.24
CA VAL A 389 0.87 -3.72 -20.29
C VAL A 389 0.32 -4.78 -21.24
N LEU A 390 0.88 -4.87 -22.46
CA LEU A 390 0.36 -5.80 -23.46
C LEU A 390 0.64 -7.25 -23.06
N LEU A 391 1.83 -7.53 -22.52
CA LEU A 391 2.21 -8.86 -22.07
C LEU A 391 1.30 -9.35 -20.93
N ILE A 392 1.16 -8.59 -19.84
CA ILE A 392 0.35 -9.01 -18.69
C ILE A 392 -1.13 -9.10 -19.07
N THR A 393 -1.63 -8.17 -19.88
CA THR A 393 -3.02 -8.24 -20.34
C THR A 393 -3.24 -9.47 -21.22
N GLY A 394 -2.33 -9.81 -22.14
CA GLY A 394 -2.43 -11.02 -22.97
C GLY A 394 -2.32 -12.32 -22.16
N LEU A 395 -1.47 -12.36 -21.13
CA LEU A 395 -1.38 -13.50 -20.21
C LEU A 395 -2.68 -13.68 -19.40
N SER A 396 -3.35 -12.58 -19.06
CA SER A 396 -4.56 -12.59 -18.22
C SER A 396 -5.86 -12.81 -19.01
N ALA A 397 -6.03 -12.22 -20.19
CA ALA A 397 -7.27 -12.26 -20.99
C ALA A 397 -7.27 -13.30 -22.12
N ASP A 398 -6.25 -14.18 -22.20
CA ASP A 398 -5.97 -15.07 -23.35
C ASP A 398 -5.45 -14.31 -24.59
N ALA A 399 -4.42 -14.86 -25.23
CA ALA A 399 -3.80 -14.30 -26.43
C ALA A 399 -4.74 -14.26 -27.64
N ARG A 400 -5.84 -15.04 -27.65
CA ARG A 400 -6.87 -14.94 -28.69
C ARG A 400 -7.57 -13.58 -28.73
N ASN A 401 -7.57 -12.85 -27.62
CA ASN A 401 -8.16 -11.52 -27.51
C ASN A 401 -7.18 -10.39 -27.90
N LEU A 402 -6.02 -10.70 -28.48
CA LEU A 402 -4.96 -9.73 -28.78
C LEU A 402 -5.42 -8.52 -29.60
N GLY A 403 -6.30 -8.72 -30.59
CA GLY A 403 -6.87 -7.61 -31.37
C GLY A 403 -7.65 -6.61 -30.50
N TRP A 404 -8.50 -7.12 -29.60
CA TRP A 404 -9.22 -6.31 -28.63
C TRP A 404 -8.28 -5.62 -27.64
N ILE A 405 -7.27 -6.34 -27.14
CA ILE A 405 -6.26 -5.80 -26.23
C ILE A 405 -5.53 -4.63 -26.89
N ALA A 406 -5.05 -4.79 -28.12
CA ALA A 406 -4.37 -3.75 -28.86
C ALA A 406 -5.29 -2.54 -29.13
N GLY A 407 -6.57 -2.78 -29.46
CA GLY A 407 -7.57 -1.72 -29.65
C GLY A 407 -7.80 -0.89 -28.39
N VAL A 408 -8.03 -1.54 -27.24
CA VAL A 408 -8.22 -0.85 -25.95
C VAL A 408 -6.94 -0.11 -25.53
N ALA A 409 -5.76 -0.71 -25.71
CA ALA A 409 -4.48 -0.07 -25.42
C ALA A 409 -4.25 1.17 -26.33
N GLY A 410 -4.64 1.09 -27.60
CA GLY A 410 -4.67 2.19 -28.57
C GLY A 410 -5.53 3.36 -28.10
N CYS A 411 -6.79 3.08 -27.77
CA CYS A 411 -7.72 4.08 -27.26
C CYS A 411 -7.24 4.70 -25.94
N ALA A 412 -6.64 3.91 -25.05
CA ALA A 412 -6.04 4.42 -23.81
C ALA A 412 -4.86 5.36 -24.11
N LEU A 413 -3.95 5.01 -25.03
CA LEU A 413 -2.83 5.87 -25.40
C LEU A 413 -3.30 7.19 -26.03
N ILE A 414 -4.29 7.13 -26.91
CA ILE A 414 -4.91 8.31 -27.54
C ILE A 414 -5.59 9.18 -26.47
N GLY A 415 -6.42 8.58 -25.62
CA GLY A 415 -7.09 9.27 -24.52
C GLY A 415 -6.12 9.94 -23.56
N ALA A 416 -4.98 9.29 -23.26
CA ALA A 416 -3.92 9.85 -22.43
C ALA A 416 -3.34 11.14 -23.02
N GLY A 417 -3.12 11.18 -24.34
CA GLY A 417 -2.61 12.34 -25.05
C GLY A 417 -3.64 13.48 -25.16
N LEU A 418 -4.87 13.16 -25.58
CA LEU A 418 -5.94 14.16 -25.75
C LEU A 418 -6.31 14.84 -24.43
N TRP A 419 -6.50 14.05 -23.37
CA TRP A 419 -6.84 14.58 -22.05
C TRP A 419 -5.76 15.50 -21.50
N ALA A 420 -4.51 15.03 -21.50
CA ALA A 420 -3.42 15.82 -20.95
C ALA A 420 -3.17 17.08 -21.77
N GLN A 421 -3.34 17.02 -23.09
CA GLN A 421 -3.24 18.22 -23.93
C GLN A 421 -4.31 19.25 -23.56
N TRP A 422 -5.52 18.81 -23.18
CA TRP A 422 -6.60 19.68 -22.74
C TRP A 422 -6.37 20.27 -21.34
N VAL A 423 -5.86 19.47 -20.39
CA VAL A 423 -5.69 19.87 -18.99
C VAL A 423 -4.36 20.59 -18.71
N GLU A 424 -3.26 20.06 -19.25
CA GLU A 424 -1.87 20.45 -18.93
C GLU A 424 -1.14 21.10 -20.11
N GLY A 425 -1.74 21.08 -21.31
CA GLY A 425 -1.14 21.64 -22.51
C GLY A 425 -0.79 23.11 -22.36
N SER A 426 0.44 23.48 -22.72
CA SER A 426 0.93 24.86 -22.67
C SER A 426 1.97 25.11 -23.77
N SER A 427 2.39 26.36 -23.96
CA SER A 427 3.45 26.71 -24.92
C SER A 427 4.77 25.97 -24.67
N GLY A 428 5.06 25.61 -23.41
CA GLY A 428 6.23 24.81 -23.00
C GLY A 428 5.99 23.29 -22.96
N LEU A 429 4.75 22.83 -23.18
CA LEU A 429 4.37 21.43 -23.10
C LEU A 429 3.34 21.09 -24.19
N LEU A 430 3.83 20.82 -25.40
CA LEU A 430 3.01 20.60 -26.60
C LEU A 430 2.52 19.16 -26.77
N ARG A 431 3.02 18.21 -25.97
CA ARG A 431 2.59 16.80 -25.98
C ARG A 431 2.67 16.13 -24.59
N PRO A 432 1.83 16.51 -23.62
CA PRO A 432 1.72 15.79 -22.36
C PRO A 432 0.89 14.50 -22.52
N PHE A 433 1.04 13.58 -21.56
CA PHE A 433 0.24 12.35 -21.46
C PHE A 433 -0.21 12.16 -20.01
N GLY A 434 -1.48 11.81 -19.81
CA GLY A 434 -2.11 11.78 -18.50
C GLY A 434 -2.79 10.45 -18.19
N TYR A 435 -2.63 9.99 -16.94
CA TYR A 435 -3.18 8.70 -16.47
C TYR A 435 -4.70 8.62 -16.61
N TYR A 436 -5.44 9.63 -16.13
CA TYR A 436 -6.90 9.58 -16.20
C TYR A 436 -7.44 9.67 -17.63
N GLY A 437 -6.69 10.29 -18.55
CA GLY A 437 -7.00 10.22 -19.98
C GLY A 437 -6.90 8.79 -20.51
N ALA A 438 -5.91 8.03 -20.06
CA ALA A 438 -5.78 6.62 -20.40
C ALA A 438 -6.94 5.79 -19.87
N VAL A 439 -7.35 6.05 -18.62
CA VAL A 439 -8.52 5.38 -18.01
C VAL A 439 -9.79 5.70 -18.79
N LEU A 440 -10.05 6.97 -19.12
CA LEU A 440 -11.24 7.36 -19.90
C LEU A 440 -11.23 6.75 -21.30
N GLY A 441 -10.10 6.81 -22.02
CA GLY A 441 -9.95 6.21 -23.34
C GLY A 441 -10.15 4.69 -23.31
N GLY A 442 -9.61 4.01 -22.30
CA GLY A 442 -9.81 2.58 -22.08
C GLY A 442 -11.26 2.22 -21.73
N LEU A 443 -11.91 2.98 -20.84
CA LEU A 443 -13.32 2.76 -20.49
C LEU A 443 -14.26 2.97 -21.68
N LEU A 444 -14.02 4.00 -22.51
CA LEU A 444 -14.77 4.21 -23.74
C LEU A 444 -14.57 3.05 -24.72
N ALA A 445 -13.35 2.54 -24.85
CA ALA A 445 -13.08 1.37 -25.68
C ALA A 445 -13.81 0.13 -25.15
N LEU A 446 -13.77 -0.12 -23.83
CA LEU A 446 -14.49 -1.23 -23.20
C LEU A 446 -16.01 -1.11 -23.40
N ALA A 447 -16.56 0.10 -23.34
CA ALA A 447 -17.97 0.35 -23.65
C ALA A 447 -18.28 0.02 -25.11
N SER A 448 -17.42 0.42 -26.06
CA SER A 448 -17.57 0.05 -27.47
C SER A 448 -17.46 -1.46 -27.70
N VAL A 449 -16.56 -2.15 -27.00
CA VAL A 449 -16.44 -3.61 -27.01
C VAL A 449 -17.73 -4.26 -26.48
N ALA A 450 -18.34 -3.68 -25.45
CA ALA A 450 -19.63 -4.16 -24.92
C ALA A 450 -20.75 -4.04 -25.95
N CYS A 451 -20.81 -2.94 -26.70
CA CYS A 451 -21.82 -2.71 -27.75
C CYS A 451 -21.75 -3.73 -28.90
N VAL A 452 -20.60 -4.36 -29.11
CA VAL A 452 -20.40 -5.42 -30.11
C VAL A 452 -20.28 -6.82 -29.50
N HIS A 453 -20.73 -6.98 -28.25
CA HIS A 453 -20.73 -8.25 -27.51
C HIS A 453 -19.35 -8.92 -27.39
N GLY A 454 -18.28 -8.12 -27.29
CA GLY A 454 -16.93 -8.63 -27.08
C GLY A 454 -16.62 -9.00 -25.62
N PRO A 455 -15.37 -9.46 -25.33
CA PRO A 455 -14.98 -10.06 -24.04
C PRO A 455 -14.66 -8.99 -22.97
N VAL A 456 -15.65 -8.18 -22.60
CA VAL A 456 -15.46 -7.02 -21.70
C VAL A 456 -14.88 -7.42 -20.34
N ALA A 457 -15.40 -8.50 -19.74
CA ALA A 457 -14.92 -8.97 -18.43
C ALA A 457 -13.42 -9.31 -18.47
N ASP A 458 -13.01 -10.04 -19.52
CA ASP A 458 -11.63 -10.50 -19.69
C ASP A 458 -10.67 -9.32 -19.85
N LEU A 459 -11.02 -8.39 -20.74
CA LEU A 459 -10.21 -7.18 -20.98
C LEU A 459 -10.14 -6.33 -19.71
N THR A 460 -11.27 -6.12 -19.03
CA THR A 460 -11.34 -5.25 -17.85
C THR A 460 -10.42 -5.74 -16.73
N VAL A 461 -10.49 -7.03 -16.39
CA VAL A 461 -9.63 -7.59 -15.35
C VAL A 461 -8.16 -7.63 -15.79
N ALA A 462 -7.90 -7.95 -17.05
CA ALA A 462 -6.54 -8.07 -17.55
C ALA A 462 -5.80 -6.72 -17.63
N PHE A 463 -6.51 -5.64 -17.98
CA PHE A 463 -5.96 -4.29 -17.86
C PHE A 463 -5.80 -3.86 -16.40
N ALA A 464 -6.74 -4.21 -15.52
CA ALA A 464 -6.62 -3.88 -14.09
C ALA A 464 -5.42 -4.55 -13.41
N VAL A 465 -5.12 -5.81 -13.76
CA VAL A 465 -3.94 -6.54 -13.26
C VAL A 465 -2.65 -5.97 -13.85
N ALA A 466 -2.65 -5.58 -15.14
CA ALA A 466 -1.47 -5.01 -15.80
C ALA A 466 -1.14 -3.58 -15.35
N ALA A 467 -2.17 -2.76 -15.08
CA ALA A 467 -2.02 -1.32 -14.90
C ALA A 467 -1.06 -0.89 -13.78
N PRO A 468 -1.01 -1.53 -12.57
CA PRO A 468 -0.05 -1.15 -11.55
C PRO A 468 1.40 -1.34 -11.99
N TRP A 469 1.72 -2.46 -12.66
CA TRP A 469 3.07 -2.73 -13.17
C TRP A 469 3.48 -1.71 -14.23
N THR A 470 2.58 -1.43 -15.17
CA THR A 470 2.75 -0.39 -16.19
C THR A 470 2.95 0.99 -15.57
N GLN A 471 2.20 1.33 -14.52
CA GLN A 471 2.36 2.58 -13.81
C GLN A 471 3.69 2.66 -13.08
N ALA A 472 4.11 1.60 -12.37
CA ALA A 472 5.39 1.57 -11.67
C ALA A 472 6.56 1.81 -12.63
N ILE A 473 6.59 1.10 -13.77
CA ILE A 473 7.62 1.29 -14.81
C ILE A 473 7.49 2.69 -15.45
N GLY A 474 6.27 3.15 -15.73
CA GLY A 474 6.02 4.49 -16.26
C GLY A 474 6.48 5.62 -15.35
N ARG A 475 6.54 5.41 -14.02
CA ARG A 475 7.08 6.38 -13.06
C ARG A 475 8.61 6.51 -13.15
N LEU A 476 9.31 5.49 -13.64
CA LEU A 476 10.74 5.60 -13.96
C LEU A 476 10.97 6.60 -15.10
N ARG A 477 10.12 6.57 -16.15
CA ARG A 477 10.12 7.62 -17.17
C ARG A 477 9.90 9.01 -16.55
N CYS A 478 8.95 9.10 -15.62
CA CYS A 478 8.61 10.37 -14.96
C CYS A 478 9.77 10.93 -14.11
N LEU A 479 10.54 10.06 -13.43
CA LEU A 479 11.74 10.44 -12.68
C LEU A 479 12.79 11.08 -13.60
N VAL A 480 13.12 10.42 -14.71
CA VAL A 480 14.12 10.93 -15.67
C VAL A 480 13.63 12.20 -16.37
N GLN A 481 12.36 12.25 -16.77
CA GLN A 481 11.78 13.43 -17.43
C GLN A 481 11.58 14.61 -16.47
N GLY A 482 11.41 14.34 -15.17
CA GLY A 482 11.11 15.35 -14.16
C GLY A 482 9.63 15.75 -14.09
N CYS A 483 8.70 14.93 -14.56
CA CYS A 483 7.26 15.16 -14.38
C CYS A 483 6.74 14.38 -13.17
N CYS A 484 5.52 14.68 -12.72
CA CYS A 484 4.88 14.08 -11.54
C CYS A 484 5.68 14.25 -10.25
N HIS A 485 6.41 15.36 -10.13
CA HIS A 485 7.33 15.62 -9.03
C HIS A 485 6.65 16.22 -7.80
N GLY A 486 7.31 16.06 -6.66
CA GLY A 486 6.85 16.61 -5.39
C GLY A 486 7.05 18.11 -5.25
N ARG A 487 6.40 18.70 -4.25
CA ARG A 487 6.67 20.06 -3.79
C ARG A 487 7.93 20.14 -2.92
N PRO A 488 8.52 21.33 -2.74
CA PRO A 488 9.68 21.52 -1.87
C PRO A 488 9.40 21.14 -0.41
N VAL A 489 10.39 20.52 0.23
CA VAL A 489 10.36 20.05 1.62
C VAL A 489 11.77 20.07 2.20
N ARG A 490 11.91 20.04 3.54
CA ARG A 490 13.22 20.13 4.22
C ARG A 490 14.15 18.93 3.95
N TRP A 491 13.59 17.82 3.52
CA TRP A 491 14.25 16.56 3.20
C TRP A 491 13.69 16.05 1.88
N GLY A 492 14.47 15.32 1.07
CA GLY A 492 13.97 14.81 -0.20
C GLY A 492 15.08 14.60 -1.23
N ILE A 493 14.67 14.30 -2.46
CA ILE A 493 15.58 14.18 -3.60
C ILE A 493 15.84 15.56 -4.20
N ARG A 494 17.02 15.76 -4.79
CA ARG A 494 17.45 17.00 -5.44
C ARG A 494 17.74 16.77 -6.91
N ILE A 495 17.03 17.50 -7.76
CA ILE A 495 17.20 17.39 -9.21
C ILE A 495 17.90 18.65 -9.70
N ILE A 496 19.02 18.46 -10.41
CA ILE A 496 19.89 19.52 -10.93
C ILE A 496 20.03 19.47 -12.46
N ASN A 497 19.64 18.35 -13.10
CA ASN A 497 19.75 18.21 -14.54
C ASN A 497 18.94 19.31 -15.25
N PRO A 498 19.58 20.14 -16.10
CA PRO A 498 18.96 21.33 -16.68
C PRO A 498 17.85 21.01 -17.68
N HIS A 499 17.76 19.77 -18.17
CA HIS A 499 16.68 19.34 -19.06
C HIS A 499 15.48 18.74 -18.32
N SER A 500 15.61 18.46 -17.02
CA SER A 500 14.49 17.99 -16.21
C SER A 500 13.40 19.06 -16.14
N ARG A 501 12.13 18.65 -16.22
CA ARG A 501 10.99 19.57 -16.04
C ARG A 501 10.94 20.18 -14.63
N VAL A 502 11.52 19.51 -13.63
CA VAL A 502 11.68 20.06 -12.28
C VAL A 502 12.52 21.35 -12.28
N VAL A 503 13.55 21.38 -13.12
CA VAL A 503 14.41 22.56 -13.26
C VAL A 503 13.75 23.58 -14.17
N ARG A 504 13.33 23.18 -15.39
CA ARG A 504 12.88 24.11 -16.43
C ARG A 504 11.49 24.70 -16.23
N LEU A 505 10.55 23.90 -15.73
CA LEU A 505 9.14 24.31 -15.59
C LEU A 505 8.82 24.74 -14.15
N ALA A 506 9.36 24.03 -13.15
CA ALA A 506 9.03 24.30 -11.75
C ALA A 506 10.05 25.21 -11.02
N GLY A 507 11.27 25.41 -11.56
CA GLY A 507 12.28 26.27 -10.93
C GLY A 507 12.81 25.71 -9.60
N PHE A 508 12.83 24.37 -9.45
CA PHE A 508 13.24 23.68 -8.22
C PHE A 508 14.66 23.10 -8.28
N SER A 509 15.53 23.64 -9.13
CA SER A 509 16.93 23.18 -9.24
C SER A 509 17.62 23.11 -7.88
N GLY A 510 18.15 21.94 -7.54
CA GLY A 510 18.86 21.69 -6.28
C GLY A 510 18.02 21.73 -5.00
N LYS A 511 16.73 22.09 -5.08
CA LYS A 511 15.82 22.13 -3.92
C LYS A 511 15.39 20.70 -3.56
N PRO A 512 15.37 20.32 -2.27
CA PRO A 512 14.84 19.02 -1.88
C PRO A 512 13.32 19.00 -2.09
N ILE A 513 12.85 18.00 -2.81
CA ILE A 513 11.43 17.78 -3.11
C ILE A 513 10.98 16.39 -2.67
N HIS A 514 9.68 16.23 -2.45
CA HIS A 514 9.11 14.91 -2.22
C HIS A 514 9.36 14.00 -3.45
N PRO A 515 9.88 12.77 -3.27
CA PRO A 515 9.96 11.78 -4.34
C PRO A 515 8.60 11.10 -4.56
N THR A 516 7.59 11.87 -4.97
CA THR A 516 6.21 11.37 -5.20
C THR A 516 6.16 10.23 -6.21
N GLN A 517 7.05 10.22 -7.20
CA GLN A 517 7.16 9.13 -8.16
C GLN A 517 7.61 7.82 -7.48
N LEU A 518 8.53 7.88 -6.50
CA LEU A 518 8.92 6.71 -5.72
C LEU A 518 7.75 6.21 -4.87
N TYR A 519 6.99 7.11 -4.24
CA TYR A 519 5.78 6.73 -3.48
C TYR A 519 4.81 5.97 -4.38
N SER A 520 4.63 6.46 -5.61
CA SER A 520 3.79 5.84 -6.62
C SER A 520 4.30 4.46 -7.05
N ILE A 521 5.60 4.30 -7.25
CA ILE A 521 6.22 3.00 -7.60
C ILE A 521 5.92 1.99 -6.50
N LEU A 522 6.22 2.33 -5.25
CA LEU A 522 6.02 1.43 -4.11
C LEU A 522 4.55 1.06 -3.94
N ALA A 523 3.62 2.02 -4.03
CA ALA A 523 2.19 1.73 -3.96
C ALA A 523 1.72 0.80 -5.08
N ASN A 524 2.17 1.04 -6.32
CA ASN A 524 1.80 0.22 -7.47
C ASN A 524 2.39 -1.20 -7.42
N LEU A 525 3.57 -1.39 -6.85
CA LEU A 525 4.13 -2.74 -6.62
C LEU A 525 3.23 -3.53 -5.66
N VAL A 526 2.80 -2.93 -4.54
CA VAL A 526 1.88 -3.58 -3.60
C VAL A 526 0.54 -3.90 -4.26
N ILE A 527 -0.07 -2.94 -4.96
CA ILE A 527 -1.35 -3.14 -5.65
C ILE A 527 -1.22 -4.23 -6.72
N GLY A 528 -0.18 -4.18 -7.55
CA GLY A 528 0.06 -5.15 -8.61
C GLY A 528 0.21 -6.57 -8.08
N THR A 529 0.98 -6.75 -7.00
CA THR A 529 1.15 -8.04 -6.34
C THR A 529 -0.18 -8.60 -5.80
N LEU A 530 -0.98 -7.77 -5.12
CA LEU A 530 -2.28 -8.20 -4.58
C LEU A 530 -3.27 -8.59 -5.69
N LEU A 531 -3.38 -7.77 -6.74
CA LEU A 531 -4.31 -8.04 -7.84
C LEU A 531 -3.88 -9.25 -8.66
N LEU A 532 -2.57 -9.43 -8.88
CA LEU A 532 -2.04 -10.61 -9.54
C LEU A 532 -2.34 -11.87 -8.72
N ARG A 533 -2.16 -11.82 -7.40
CA ARG A 533 -2.54 -12.94 -6.53
C ARG A 533 -4.02 -13.25 -6.61
N LEU A 534 -4.89 -12.25 -6.53
CA LEU A 534 -6.34 -12.44 -6.65
C LEU A 534 -6.72 -13.04 -8.00
N ARG A 535 -6.04 -12.64 -9.08
CA ARG A 535 -6.25 -13.19 -10.42
C ARG A 535 -5.82 -14.66 -10.53
N VAL A 536 -4.72 -15.04 -9.88
CA VAL A 536 -4.25 -16.44 -9.81
C VAL A 536 -5.17 -17.28 -8.93
N ALA A 537 -5.65 -16.72 -7.82
CA ALA A 537 -6.59 -17.37 -6.90
C ALA A 537 -8.02 -17.48 -7.44
N GLY A 538 -8.28 -17.04 -8.68
CA GLY A 538 -9.59 -17.16 -9.32
C GLY A 538 -10.65 -16.20 -8.78
N ALA A 539 -10.27 -15.03 -8.24
CA ALA A 539 -11.25 -14.02 -7.84
C ALA A 539 -12.01 -13.44 -9.06
N GLY A 540 -13.25 -12.98 -8.84
CA GLY A 540 -14.11 -12.47 -9.90
C GLY A 540 -13.55 -11.24 -10.62
N ALA A 541 -13.76 -11.16 -11.94
CA ALA A 541 -13.18 -10.13 -12.81
C ALA A 541 -13.44 -8.69 -12.34
N PHE A 542 -14.70 -8.35 -12.05
CA PHE A 542 -15.09 -6.99 -11.61
C PHE A 542 -14.69 -6.70 -10.17
N LEU A 543 -14.55 -7.72 -9.33
CA LEU A 543 -13.97 -7.54 -7.99
C LEU A 543 -12.53 -7.03 -8.11
N ILE A 544 -11.70 -7.68 -8.91
CA ILE A 544 -10.30 -7.29 -9.13
C ILE A 544 -10.22 -5.91 -9.77
N ALA A 545 -11.02 -5.66 -10.82
CA ALA A 545 -11.01 -4.39 -11.54
C ALA A 545 -11.46 -3.20 -10.68
N GLY A 546 -12.52 -3.38 -9.90
CA GLY A 546 -12.97 -2.34 -8.99
C GLY A 546 -12.02 -2.14 -7.81
N LEU A 547 -11.40 -3.20 -7.29
CA LEU A 547 -10.39 -3.10 -6.24
C LEU A 547 -9.15 -2.33 -6.71
N TYR A 548 -8.73 -2.52 -7.96
CA TYR A 548 -7.69 -1.71 -8.58
C TYR A 548 -8.05 -0.21 -8.52
N LEU A 549 -9.26 0.16 -8.96
CA LEU A 549 -9.70 1.56 -8.96
C LEU A 549 -9.81 2.15 -7.55
N VAL A 550 -10.23 1.34 -6.57
CA VAL A 550 -10.26 1.70 -5.14
C VAL A 550 -8.85 1.97 -4.63
N LEU A 551 -7.95 0.99 -4.73
CA LEU A 551 -6.59 1.10 -4.16
C LEU A 551 -5.76 2.16 -4.88
N ALA A 552 -5.84 2.22 -6.21
CA ALA A 552 -5.16 3.25 -7.00
C ALA A 552 -5.72 4.64 -6.68
N GLY A 553 -7.05 4.78 -6.55
CA GLY A 553 -7.69 6.03 -6.14
C GLY A 553 -7.19 6.50 -4.76
N LEU A 554 -7.19 5.61 -3.77
CA LEU A 554 -6.71 5.92 -2.42
C LEU A 554 -5.24 6.34 -2.41
N ALA A 555 -4.37 5.63 -3.14
CA ALA A 555 -2.95 5.95 -3.24
C ALA A 555 -2.72 7.29 -3.95
N ARG A 556 -3.45 7.56 -5.06
CA ARG A 556 -3.35 8.81 -5.82
C ARG A 556 -3.84 10.01 -5.02
N PHE A 557 -4.91 9.86 -4.24
CA PHE A 557 -5.41 10.94 -3.38
C PHE A 557 -4.34 11.41 -2.38
N VAL A 558 -3.58 10.48 -1.81
CA VAL A 558 -2.44 10.79 -0.93
C VAL A 558 -1.29 11.41 -1.71
N GLU A 559 -0.84 10.76 -2.79
CA GLU A 559 0.32 11.21 -3.58
C GLU A 559 0.14 12.65 -4.07
N GLU A 560 -1.05 12.99 -4.56
CA GLU A 560 -1.35 14.30 -5.11
C GLU A 560 -1.19 15.43 -4.08
N ALA A 561 -1.46 15.16 -2.79
CA ALA A 561 -1.28 16.13 -1.70
C ALA A 561 0.19 16.54 -1.48
N TYR A 562 1.13 15.78 -2.03
CA TYR A 562 2.57 16.04 -1.95
C TYR A 562 3.17 16.46 -3.30
N ARG A 563 2.40 16.48 -4.39
CA ARG A 563 2.87 16.97 -5.70
C ARG A 563 3.09 18.47 -5.68
N GLY A 564 4.00 18.92 -6.55
CA GLY A 564 4.42 20.32 -6.67
C GLY A 564 4.30 20.85 -8.09
N GLU A 565 3.38 20.30 -8.90
CA GLU A 565 3.21 20.72 -10.29
C GLU A 565 2.41 22.02 -10.39
N PRO A 566 2.98 23.10 -10.97
CA PRO A 566 2.30 24.39 -11.04
C PRO A 566 1.02 24.39 -11.89
N GLN A 567 0.89 23.42 -12.80
CA GLN A 567 -0.20 23.34 -13.78
C GLN A 567 -1.49 22.75 -13.20
N THR A 568 -1.41 22.05 -12.06
CA THR A 568 -2.56 21.36 -11.48
C THR A 568 -3.52 22.36 -10.85
N ARG A 569 -4.73 22.46 -11.40
CA ARG A 569 -5.78 23.32 -10.87
C ARG A 569 -6.28 22.79 -9.53
N CYS A 570 -6.48 23.70 -8.57
CA CYS A 570 -7.16 23.41 -7.31
C CYS A 570 -8.60 23.90 -7.38
N TRP A 571 -9.55 23.07 -6.93
CA TRP A 571 -10.97 23.39 -6.86
C TRP A 571 -11.54 22.91 -5.52
N ALA A 572 -12.29 23.78 -4.83
CA ALA A 572 -12.87 23.51 -3.52
C ALA A 572 -11.87 22.97 -2.47
N GLY A 573 -10.63 23.47 -2.48
CA GLY A 573 -9.60 23.11 -1.52
C GLY A 573 -8.83 21.81 -1.80
N LEU A 574 -9.13 21.12 -2.90
CA LEU A 574 -8.41 19.92 -3.35
C LEU A 574 -7.86 20.12 -4.77
N ALA A 575 -6.77 19.42 -5.10
CA ALA A 575 -6.28 19.36 -6.47
C ALA A 575 -7.30 18.62 -7.36
N LEU A 576 -7.39 18.98 -8.65
CA LEU A 576 -8.27 18.31 -9.63
C LEU A 576 -8.09 16.78 -9.59
N TYR A 577 -6.84 16.32 -9.54
CA TYR A 577 -6.53 14.89 -9.51
C TYR A 577 -6.93 14.19 -8.20
N GLN A 578 -7.07 14.90 -7.08
CA GLN A 578 -7.67 14.35 -5.86
C GLN A 578 -9.18 14.10 -6.04
N TRP A 579 -9.90 14.98 -6.74
CA TRP A 579 -11.30 14.74 -7.09
C TRP A 579 -11.45 13.55 -8.05
N MET A 580 -10.58 13.44 -9.05
CA MET A 580 -10.57 12.29 -9.95
C MET A 580 -10.24 10.98 -9.20
N ALA A 581 -9.36 11.04 -8.19
CA ALA A 581 -9.04 9.91 -7.33
C ALA A 581 -10.25 9.49 -6.47
N ALA A 582 -10.99 10.45 -5.90
CA ALA A 582 -12.24 10.17 -5.20
C ALA A 582 -13.30 9.57 -6.13
N GLY A 583 -13.43 10.07 -7.36
CA GLY A 583 -14.30 9.50 -8.39
C GLY A 583 -13.92 8.07 -8.77
N SER A 584 -12.62 7.79 -8.95
CA SER A 584 -12.08 6.45 -9.18
C SER A 584 -12.40 5.50 -8.02
N PHE A 585 -12.29 5.98 -6.78
CA PHE A 585 -12.63 5.20 -5.59
C PHE A 585 -14.11 4.79 -5.58
N VAL A 586 -15.03 5.74 -5.82
CA VAL A 586 -16.48 5.47 -5.89
C VAL A 586 -16.83 4.55 -7.06
N LEU A 587 -16.26 4.80 -8.25
CA LEU A 587 -16.43 3.94 -9.41
C LEU A 587 -15.93 2.51 -9.12
N GLY A 588 -14.78 2.38 -8.47
CA GLY A 588 -14.23 1.09 -8.06
C GLY A 588 -15.17 0.32 -7.14
N MET A 589 -15.75 0.98 -6.14
CA MET A 589 -16.76 0.36 -5.27
C MET A 589 -17.98 -0.12 -6.07
N ALA A 590 -18.48 0.70 -7.01
CA ALA A 590 -19.60 0.34 -7.87
C ALA A 590 -19.28 -0.87 -8.77
N VAL A 591 -18.06 -0.91 -9.35
CA VAL A 591 -17.60 -2.04 -10.18
C VAL A 591 -17.46 -3.31 -9.34
N MET A 592 -16.93 -3.23 -8.11
CA MET A 592 -16.84 -4.40 -7.20
C MET A 592 -18.21 -4.99 -6.85
N ALA A 593 -19.28 -4.20 -6.91
CA ALA A 593 -20.65 -4.66 -6.64
C ALA A 593 -21.28 -5.42 -7.82
N LEU A 594 -20.63 -5.45 -9.00
CA LEU A 594 -21.10 -6.17 -10.16
C LEU A 594 -20.67 -7.65 -10.10
N PRO A 595 -21.55 -8.60 -10.44
CA PRO A 595 -21.17 -10.00 -10.57
C PRO A 595 -20.20 -10.16 -11.75
N GLY A 596 -19.02 -10.73 -11.50
CA GLY A 596 -17.99 -10.93 -12.52
C GLY A 596 -17.55 -12.39 -12.62
N PRO A 597 -17.30 -12.91 -13.83
CA PRO A 597 -16.84 -14.29 -14.00
C PRO A 597 -15.44 -14.48 -13.44
N THR A 598 -15.12 -15.73 -13.09
CA THR A 598 -13.75 -16.17 -12.83
C THR A 598 -13.10 -16.56 -14.15
N LEU A 599 -11.95 -15.97 -14.45
CA LEU A 599 -11.25 -16.28 -15.70
C LEU A 599 -10.47 -17.60 -15.60
N PRO A 600 -10.19 -18.27 -16.74
CA PRO A 600 -9.29 -19.41 -16.80
C PRO A 600 -7.88 -19.10 -16.22
N PRO A 601 -7.11 -20.13 -15.84
CA PRO A 601 -5.71 -19.96 -15.43
C PRO A 601 -4.88 -19.25 -16.52
N MET A 602 -3.85 -18.52 -16.08
CA MET A 602 -2.91 -17.90 -17.03
C MET A 602 -2.03 -18.96 -17.69
N HIS A 603 -1.75 -18.78 -18.98
CA HIS A 603 -0.83 -19.64 -19.73
C HIS A 603 0.47 -18.89 -20.05
N PRO A 604 1.61 -19.60 -20.25
CA PRO A 604 2.85 -18.98 -20.71
C PRO A 604 2.67 -18.18 -22.00
N PRO A 605 3.45 -17.11 -22.22
CA PRO A 605 3.27 -16.26 -23.39
C PRO A 605 3.70 -16.99 -24.67
N GLY A 606 2.81 -17.03 -25.67
CA GLY A 606 3.16 -17.46 -27.03
C GLY A 606 3.99 -16.41 -27.78
N LEU A 607 4.64 -16.84 -28.86
CA LEU A 607 5.52 -15.98 -29.69
C LEU A 607 4.80 -14.71 -30.20
N TRP A 608 3.56 -14.82 -30.67
CA TRP A 608 2.79 -13.68 -31.18
C TRP A 608 2.49 -12.62 -30.13
N LEU A 609 2.25 -13.03 -28.89
CA LEU A 609 2.05 -12.10 -27.77
C LEU A 609 3.36 -11.34 -27.48
N LEU A 610 4.50 -12.03 -27.51
CA LEU A 610 5.81 -11.40 -27.30
C LEU A 610 6.13 -10.40 -28.42
N ILE A 611 5.96 -10.79 -29.68
CA ILE A 611 6.17 -9.90 -30.85
C ILE A 611 5.26 -8.68 -30.75
N SER A 612 3.97 -8.87 -30.47
CA SER A 612 3.02 -7.76 -30.36
C SER A 612 3.35 -6.84 -29.20
N SER A 613 3.82 -7.39 -28.08
CA SER A 613 4.27 -6.61 -26.93
C SER A 613 5.51 -5.78 -27.26
N LEU A 614 6.45 -6.33 -28.05
CA LEU A 614 7.62 -5.59 -28.54
C LEU A 614 7.21 -4.46 -29.50
N LEU A 615 6.30 -4.72 -30.44
CA LEU A 615 5.80 -3.68 -31.35
C LEU A 615 5.09 -2.56 -30.58
N TRP A 616 4.25 -2.93 -29.61
CA TRP A 616 3.60 -1.95 -28.74
C TRP A 616 4.58 -1.15 -27.89
N ALA A 617 5.67 -1.78 -27.43
CA ALA A 617 6.76 -1.09 -26.75
C ALA A 617 7.39 0.00 -27.63
N LEU A 618 7.63 -0.29 -28.91
CA LEU A 618 8.17 0.69 -29.86
C LEU A 618 7.19 1.86 -30.08
N ILE A 619 5.89 1.57 -30.20
CA ILE A 619 4.84 2.59 -30.31
C ILE A 619 4.84 3.51 -29.09
N CYS A 620 4.83 2.95 -27.87
CA CYS A 620 4.86 3.72 -26.64
C CYS A 620 6.17 4.52 -26.49
N ALA A 621 7.32 3.94 -26.82
CA ALA A 621 8.61 4.63 -26.78
C ALA A 621 8.61 5.85 -27.73
N GLY A 622 8.14 5.67 -28.96
CA GLY A 622 7.98 6.74 -29.95
C GLY A 622 7.05 7.84 -29.45
N ALA A 623 5.82 7.48 -29.11
CA ALA A 623 4.78 8.44 -28.71
C ALA A 623 5.19 9.26 -27.47
N LEU A 624 5.80 8.63 -26.45
CA LEU A 624 6.07 9.27 -25.17
C LEU A 624 7.50 9.82 -25.01
N SER A 625 8.43 9.52 -25.93
CA SER A 625 9.86 9.90 -25.78
C SER A 625 10.61 10.30 -27.06
N VAL A 626 9.95 10.36 -28.22
CA VAL A 626 10.55 10.84 -29.48
C VAL A 626 9.84 12.07 -29.99
N ASP A 627 10.52 13.21 -30.12
CA ASP A 627 9.89 14.47 -30.50
C ASP A 627 10.65 15.28 -31.57
N LEU A 628 10.04 16.38 -32.02
CA LEU A 628 10.59 17.27 -33.05
C LEU A 628 10.90 18.64 -32.42
N PRO A 629 12.10 18.85 -31.85
CA PRO A 629 12.42 20.04 -31.05
C PRO A 629 12.30 21.37 -31.81
N GLY A 630 12.49 21.36 -33.14
CA GLY A 630 12.36 22.54 -34.00
C GLY A 630 10.92 22.90 -34.38
N SER A 631 9.92 22.07 -34.05
CA SER A 631 8.53 22.28 -34.48
C SER A 631 7.69 22.96 -33.39
N SER A 632 6.93 23.99 -33.76
CA SER A 632 5.97 24.68 -32.89
C SER A 632 4.54 24.12 -32.96
N ARG A 633 4.29 23.10 -33.80
CA ARG A 633 2.95 22.51 -33.97
C ARG A 633 2.50 21.79 -32.70
N ARG A 634 1.18 21.72 -32.46
CA ARG A 634 0.65 20.88 -31.37
C ARG A 634 1.06 19.42 -31.58
N PHE A 635 1.32 18.71 -30.47
CA PHE A 635 1.82 17.33 -30.44
C PHE A 635 3.23 17.12 -31.01
N SER A 636 4.01 18.18 -31.27
CA SER A 636 5.38 18.05 -31.81
C SER A 636 6.46 17.86 -30.76
N ARG A 637 6.32 18.47 -29.55
CA ARG A 637 7.37 18.54 -28.51
C ARG A 637 6.90 17.99 -27.16
N LEU A 638 7.66 17.04 -26.62
CA LEU A 638 7.44 16.43 -25.31
C LEU A 638 8.06 17.27 -24.18
N SER A 639 9.10 18.03 -24.47
CA SER A 639 9.70 19.00 -23.55
C SER A 639 10.33 20.12 -24.35
N GLY A 640 10.27 21.34 -23.83
CA GLY A 640 10.99 22.50 -24.39
C GLY A 640 12.47 22.24 -24.62
#